data_AF-A0AAX3KIE5-F1
#
_entry.id   AF-A0AAX3KIE5-F1
#
_cell.length_a   1.000
_cell.length_b   1.000
_cell.length_c   1.000
_cell.angle_alpha   90.00
_cell.angle_beta   90.00
_cell.angle_gamma   90.00
#
_symmetry.space_group_name_H-M   'P 1'
#
loop_
_entity.id
_entity.type
_entity.pdbx_description
1 polymer ?
#
loop_
_entity_poly.entity_id
_entity_poly.type
_entity_poly.pdbx_seq_one_letter_code
_entity_poly.pdbx_strand_id
1 'polypeptide(L)'
;MKFWLRLISATVLVVASMGLLASSDEAISPPLQLFQMAEDDDPVALQDNNEIHPLLNDLLKDPATEQVHRVRVNAAVVTAATTTLSVPLGEHKNATFRLRRSDPPAPGMVGWVGDSVAGPDESNTTEIDFDPFTWISLVRDGQKLVGAIHIGGVSYELHYIGAGQHVLVQIDEAKRPVDKFIEPRRQPQQPSAHRVPSSDHSTIRVLFFTTHERRVKNPDYRATLARVVQDANQVMLNSNVPVTVSIAGFMEPDYKEGDKTGVEQFRDFRTPGRDLNNEVQRWRDELLADVVTLYTSYPGTGGEVATGGYVIVGAAEAFAHEIGHVLGAAHGWNGTSPGYKFGYSHDNPKFHTRMVTTWGAIPYFSNPRLTYQGVPIGTPEHHDVARTLDEHREEIENLYPPPTAPRLYVELYAERNFLGQQCSIFMVPGMHLPPCTAVKSMKVSDFTDGSKFCLKSYRLDLSSCYVGAYAGDFEVADIDKKAALPHGLRREDSGSKPLVGNIDHVEYARDNKLTIQLYSQANFRGASCELRLPAGAVYDLSTWAACSAVSNGKSRSAKVYGFLGDARKLCFHSETSAKSLCFSGSYKGRFEVANWDSASGLPENLIRVHRGGGYMNGAIYRVSYDIDTHDQPPMPSR
;
A
#
# COMPACT_ATOMS: atom_id res chain seq x y z
N MET A 1 70.17 -5.01 51.02
CA MET A 1 70.85 -4.18 52.05
C MET A 1 70.84 -2.75 51.53
N LYS A 2 70.23 -1.70 52.11
CA LYS A 2 69.68 -1.35 53.43
C LYS A 2 68.49 -0.37 53.21
N PHE A 3 67.30 -0.63 53.78
CA PHE A 3 66.60 0.12 54.86
C PHE A 3 66.34 1.63 54.58
N TRP A 4 65.09 2.12 54.33
CA TRP A 4 63.88 2.32 55.17
C TRP A 4 63.77 3.72 55.86
N LEU A 5 62.55 4.30 55.81
CA LEU A 5 61.82 5.18 56.78
C LEU A 5 61.71 6.73 56.64
N ARG A 6 60.42 7.17 56.65
CA ARG A 6 59.73 8.42 57.13
C ARG A 6 59.57 9.59 56.14
N LEU A 7 58.38 9.99 55.62
CA LEU A 7 57.04 10.37 56.14
C LEU A 7 57.01 11.72 56.90
N ILE A 8 56.39 12.77 56.32
CA ILE A 8 55.23 13.57 56.84
C ILE A 8 55.05 14.95 56.14
N SER A 9 53.79 15.21 55.74
CA SER A 9 52.99 16.45 55.56
C SER A 9 53.56 17.69 54.85
N ALA A 10 53.00 18.12 53.70
CA ALA A 10 51.69 18.75 53.45
C ALA A 10 51.71 20.27 53.59
N THR A 11 51.62 20.96 52.45
CA THR A 11 51.06 22.32 52.37
C THR A 11 50.41 22.46 51.00
N VAL A 12 49.08 22.52 50.99
CA VAL A 12 48.27 22.83 49.81
C VAL A 12 48.30 24.33 49.62
N LEU A 13 48.88 24.81 48.52
CA LEU A 13 48.73 26.18 48.06
C LEU A 13 47.67 26.19 46.95
N VAL A 14 46.52 26.80 47.25
CA VAL A 14 45.49 27.14 46.26
C VAL A 14 46.00 28.34 45.49
N VAL A 15 46.35 28.14 44.21
CA VAL A 15 46.58 29.23 43.25
C VAL A 15 45.37 29.30 42.34
N ALA A 16 44.66 30.42 42.43
CA ALA A 16 43.57 30.78 41.54
C ALA A 16 44.11 31.01 40.13
N SER A 17 43.71 30.17 39.19
CA SER A 17 43.84 30.43 37.76
C SER A 17 42.49 30.93 37.23
N MET A 18 42.45 32.21 36.84
CA MET A 18 41.40 32.79 36.02
C MET A 18 41.28 31.99 34.72
N GLY A 19 40.25 31.14 34.63
CA GLY A 19 39.83 30.52 33.38
C GLY A 19 38.94 31.48 32.62
N LEU A 20 39.40 31.93 31.44
CA LEU A 20 38.53 32.46 30.41
C LEU A 20 37.49 31.39 30.08
N LEU A 21 36.21 31.66 30.40
CA LEU A 21 35.09 30.90 29.86
C LEU A 21 35.01 31.23 28.37
N ALA A 22 35.72 30.45 27.55
CA ALA A 22 35.35 30.32 26.14
C ALA A 22 34.03 29.54 26.12
N SER A 23 32.94 30.24 25.80
CA SER A 23 31.72 29.58 25.35
C SER A 23 32.11 28.73 24.15
N SER A 24 31.96 27.41 24.29
CA SER A 24 31.92 26.53 23.13
C SER A 24 30.64 26.87 22.37
N ASP A 25 30.74 27.81 21.43
CA ASP A 25 29.81 27.84 20.31
C ASP A 25 29.99 26.49 19.61
N GLU A 26 29.06 25.56 19.84
CA GLU A 26 28.86 24.47 18.89
C GLU A 26 28.66 25.14 17.53
N ALA A 27 29.62 24.94 16.64
CA ALA A 27 29.50 25.39 15.26
C ALA A 27 28.29 24.69 14.66
N ILE A 28 27.14 25.39 14.65
CA ILE A 28 25.94 24.96 13.95
C ILE A 28 26.33 24.87 12.48
N SER A 29 26.52 23.65 11.96
CA SER A 29 26.71 23.44 10.53
C SER A 29 25.56 24.14 9.80
N PRO A 30 25.85 24.94 8.75
CA PRO A 30 24.81 25.62 8.00
C PRO A 30 23.79 24.57 7.50
N PRO A 31 22.48 24.89 7.52
CA PRO A 31 21.46 23.95 7.10
C PRO A 31 21.76 23.45 5.68
N LEU A 32 21.61 22.13 5.49
CA LEU A 32 21.91 21.50 4.20
C LEU A 32 21.03 22.11 3.12
N GLN A 33 21.66 22.54 2.02
CA GLN A 33 20.97 23.21 0.93
C GLN A 33 20.33 22.19 -0.01
N LEU A 34 19.04 22.37 -0.33
CA LEU A 34 18.27 21.45 -1.18
C LEU A 34 18.74 21.47 -2.63
N PHE A 35 19.05 22.66 -3.16
CA PHE A 35 19.51 22.85 -4.52
C PHE A 35 20.31 24.14 -4.66
N GLN A 36 21.00 24.29 -5.78
CA GLN A 36 21.59 25.55 -6.25
C GLN A 36 20.93 25.96 -7.56
N MET A 37 20.77 27.27 -7.80
CA MET A 37 20.38 27.76 -9.12
C MET A 37 21.46 27.39 -10.13
N ALA A 38 21.08 26.98 -11.34
CA ALA A 38 22.03 26.69 -12.39
C ALA A 38 22.71 27.99 -12.87
N GLU A 39 24.02 27.93 -13.17
CA GLU A 39 24.76 29.06 -13.75
C GLU A 39 24.25 29.42 -15.16
N ASP A 40 23.73 28.42 -15.88
CA ASP A 40 23.14 28.48 -17.21
C ASP A 40 21.60 28.32 -17.12
N ASP A 41 20.96 29.25 -16.40
CA ASP A 41 19.50 29.26 -16.19
C ASP A 41 18.73 29.66 -17.46
N ASP A 42 18.67 28.74 -18.42
CA ASP A 42 17.87 28.83 -19.65
C ASP A 42 17.06 27.54 -19.83
N PRO A 43 15.87 27.43 -19.21
CA PRO A 43 15.00 26.26 -19.38
C PRO A 43 14.46 26.13 -20.82
N VAL A 44 14.42 27.20 -21.61
CA VAL A 44 13.95 27.17 -23.01
C VAL A 44 14.93 26.40 -23.87
N ALA A 45 16.24 26.54 -23.62
CA ALA A 45 17.28 25.79 -24.32
C ALA A 45 17.17 24.26 -24.13
N LEU A 46 16.46 23.78 -23.11
CA LEU A 46 16.25 22.34 -22.86
C LEU A 46 15.11 21.73 -23.69
N GLN A 47 14.24 22.54 -24.31
CA GLN A 47 13.02 22.06 -24.98
C GLN A 47 13.29 21.17 -26.20
N ASP A 48 14.42 21.38 -26.88
CA ASP A 48 14.79 20.63 -28.10
C ASP A 48 15.53 19.31 -27.81
N ASN A 49 15.84 19.03 -26.54
CA ASN A 49 16.51 17.79 -26.13
C ASN A 49 15.50 16.64 -26.00
N ASN A 50 15.71 15.55 -26.74
CA ASN A 50 14.83 14.38 -26.76
C ASN A 50 14.87 13.55 -25.46
N GLU A 51 15.86 13.75 -24.58
CA GLU A 51 15.94 13.14 -23.26
C GLU A 51 15.18 13.95 -22.18
N ILE A 52 14.75 15.17 -22.52
CA ILE A 52 13.93 16.02 -21.65
C ILE A 52 12.45 15.70 -21.87
N HIS A 53 11.72 15.57 -20.77
CA HIS A 53 10.31 15.23 -20.78
C HIS A 53 9.47 16.34 -21.42
N PRO A 54 8.44 16.00 -22.21
CA PRO A 54 7.51 16.99 -22.76
C PRO A 54 6.81 17.83 -21.68
N LEU A 55 6.76 17.35 -20.43
CA LEU A 55 6.31 18.12 -19.25
C LEU A 55 6.90 19.54 -19.21
N LEU A 56 8.18 19.75 -19.54
CA LEU A 56 8.79 21.08 -19.51
C LEU A 56 8.07 22.07 -20.43
N ASN A 57 7.63 21.60 -21.61
CA ASN A 57 6.90 22.43 -22.56
C ASN A 57 5.52 22.83 -22.04
N ASP A 58 4.87 21.96 -21.28
CA ASP A 58 3.60 22.26 -20.63
C ASP A 58 3.80 23.29 -19.51
N LEU A 59 4.84 23.12 -18.68
CA LEU A 59 5.17 24.05 -17.61
C LEU A 59 5.46 25.46 -18.14
N LEU A 60 6.25 25.58 -19.21
CA LEU A 60 6.59 26.88 -19.82
C LEU A 60 5.40 27.58 -20.49
N LYS A 61 4.35 26.84 -20.85
CA LYS A 61 3.14 27.37 -21.51
C LYS A 61 1.96 27.55 -20.55
N ASP A 62 2.05 27.04 -19.33
CA ASP A 62 0.98 27.16 -18.34
C ASP A 62 0.81 28.65 -17.97
N PRO A 63 -0.39 29.24 -18.13
CA PRO A 63 -0.65 30.62 -17.74
C PRO A 63 -0.37 30.94 -16.26
N ALA A 64 -0.38 29.92 -15.39
CA ALA A 64 -0.05 30.06 -13.97
C ALA A 64 1.46 30.06 -13.69
N THR A 65 2.31 29.73 -14.67
CA THR A 65 3.76 29.78 -14.50
C THR A 65 4.25 31.22 -14.57
N GLU A 66 4.79 31.71 -13.45
CA GLU A 66 5.43 33.02 -13.38
C GLU A 66 6.89 32.95 -13.80
N GLN A 67 7.63 31.98 -13.27
CA GLN A 67 9.06 31.80 -13.51
C GLN A 67 9.41 30.32 -13.51
N VAL A 68 10.36 29.94 -14.35
CA VAL A 68 10.96 28.60 -14.39
C VAL A 68 12.46 28.78 -14.28
N HIS A 69 13.05 28.12 -13.29
CA HIS A 69 14.49 28.13 -13.07
C HIS A 69 15.06 26.72 -13.15
N ARG A 70 16.17 26.54 -13.85
CA ARG A 70 16.95 25.31 -13.78
C ARG A 70 17.67 25.24 -12.44
N VAL A 71 17.59 24.08 -11.79
CA VAL A 71 18.22 23.87 -10.48
C VAL A 71 19.06 22.60 -10.46
N ARG A 72 20.19 22.65 -9.77
CA ARG A 72 21.02 21.48 -9.45
C ARG A 72 20.65 20.99 -8.06
N VAL A 73 19.85 19.93 -7.99
CA VAL A 73 19.37 19.37 -6.72
C VAL A 73 20.45 18.57 -6.02
N ASN A 74 20.45 18.63 -4.70
CA ASN A 74 21.19 17.73 -3.83
C ASN A 74 20.24 16.68 -3.25
N ALA A 75 19.79 15.73 -4.08
CA ALA A 75 18.80 14.73 -3.64
C ALA A 75 19.28 13.91 -2.41
N ALA A 76 20.59 13.80 -2.17
CA ALA A 76 21.13 13.06 -1.03
C ALA A 76 20.71 13.64 0.33
N VAL A 77 20.38 14.93 0.42
CA VAL A 77 19.99 15.57 1.70
C VAL A 77 18.54 15.28 2.09
N VAL A 78 17.72 14.74 1.21
CA VAL A 78 16.32 14.38 1.53
C VAL A 78 16.31 13.00 2.20
N THR A 79 16.48 12.99 3.53
CA THR A 79 16.50 11.79 4.37
C THR A 79 15.97 12.10 5.78
N ALA A 80 15.59 11.07 6.54
CA ALA A 80 15.19 11.19 7.93
C ALA A 80 16.29 11.76 8.86
N ALA A 81 17.56 11.69 8.46
CA ALA A 81 18.67 12.23 9.24
C ALA A 81 18.83 13.75 9.09
N THR A 82 18.25 14.34 8.04
CA THR A 82 18.31 15.78 7.77
C THR A 82 17.18 16.48 8.52
N THR A 83 17.46 16.98 9.72
CA THR A 83 16.46 17.62 10.58
C THR A 83 16.15 19.07 10.19
N THR A 84 17.05 19.72 9.43
CA THR A 84 16.84 21.05 8.87
C THR A 84 17.29 21.11 7.41
N LEU A 85 16.53 21.83 6.59
CA LEU A 85 16.78 21.94 5.16
C LEU A 85 16.65 23.40 4.72
N SER A 86 17.58 23.88 3.90
CA SER A 86 17.57 25.25 3.36
C SER A 86 17.20 25.27 1.88
N VAL A 87 16.31 26.17 1.50
CA VAL A 87 15.88 26.43 0.13
C VAL A 87 16.30 27.86 -0.26
N PRO A 88 17.18 28.03 -1.27
CA PRO A 88 17.56 29.36 -1.75
C PRO A 88 16.45 29.98 -2.62
N LEU A 89 16.27 31.29 -2.49
CA LEU A 89 15.26 32.10 -3.20
C LEU A 89 15.90 33.21 -4.05
N GLY A 90 17.20 33.09 -4.36
CA GLY A 90 17.99 34.07 -5.09
C GLY A 90 19.20 34.56 -4.30
N GLU A 91 19.90 35.57 -4.83
CA GLU A 91 21.10 36.14 -4.20
C GLU A 91 20.74 36.72 -2.83
N HIS A 92 21.10 35.99 -1.76
CA HIS A 92 21.01 36.38 -0.34
C HIS A 92 19.69 36.12 0.43
N LYS A 93 18.75 35.33 -0.11
CA LYS A 93 17.57 34.90 0.66
C LYS A 93 17.43 33.37 0.69
N ASN A 94 17.35 32.81 1.90
CA ASN A 94 17.10 31.39 2.13
C ASN A 94 15.89 31.22 3.05
N ALA A 95 14.99 30.30 2.70
CA ALA A 95 14.03 29.75 3.65
C ALA A 95 14.65 28.52 4.31
N THR A 96 14.44 28.35 5.62
CA THR A 96 14.88 27.16 6.35
C THR A 96 13.65 26.46 6.91
N PHE A 97 13.62 25.14 6.75
CA PHE A 97 12.53 24.28 7.19
C PHE A 97 13.05 23.29 8.23
N ARG A 98 12.25 23.04 9.27
CA ARG A 98 12.48 21.95 10.23
C ARG A 98 11.73 20.70 9.77
N LEU A 99 12.33 19.54 9.95
CA LEU A 99 11.67 18.26 9.66
C LEU A 99 10.51 18.04 10.63
N ARG A 100 9.33 17.70 10.07
CA ARG A 100 8.15 17.28 10.83
C ARG A 100 7.89 15.78 10.70
N ARG A 101 8.11 15.22 9.51
CA ARG A 101 8.00 13.78 9.24
C ARG A 101 8.77 13.35 8.00
N SER A 102 9.18 12.09 7.98
CA SER A 102 9.96 11.50 6.88
C SER A 102 9.49 10.10 6.48
N ASP A 103 8.21 9.80 6.68
CA ASP A 103 7.65 8.49 6.34
C ASP A 103 7.74 8.26 4.82
N PRO A 104 8.09 7.04 4.36
CA PRO A 104 8.17 6.74 2.95
C PRO A 104 6.77 6.76 2.30
N PRO A 105 6.51 7.58 1.27
CA PRO A 105 5.19 7.67 0.63
C PRO A 105 4.88 6.50 -0.29
N ALA A 106 5.92 5.78 -0.73
CA ALA A 106 5.83 4.56 -1.53
C ALA A 106 7.09 3.69 -1.31
N PRO A 107 7.04 2.38 -1.58
CA PRO A 107 8.23 1.52 -1.53
C PRO A 107 9.38 2.08 -2.38
N GLY A 108 10.58 2.16 -1.80
CA GLY A 108 11.78 2.66 -2.48
C GLY A 108 11.92 4.19 -2.52
N MET A 109 10.90 4.93 -2.08
CA MET A 109 10.91 6.40 -2.04
C MET A 109 11.14 6.91 -0.62
N VAL A 110 11.67 8.13 -0.52
CA VAL A 110 11.85 8.84 0.76
C VAL A 110 10.97 10.09 0.76
N GLY A 111 10.15 10.22 1.80
CA GLY A 111 9.36 11.40 2.08
C GLY A 111 10.10 12.35 3.03
N TRP A 112 9.88 13.65 2.87
CA TRP A 112 10.37 14.68 3.80
C TRP A 112 9.37 15.84 3.79
N VAL A 113 8.71 16.07 4.92
CA VAL A 113 7.79 17.19 5.11
C VAL A 113 8.29 18.06 6.25
N GLY A 114 8.30 19.36 6.03
CA GLY A 114 8.74 20.34 7.01
C GLY A 114 7.97 21.65 6.93
N ASP A 115 8.05 22.43 7.99
CA ASP A 115 7.49 23.78 8.12
C ASP A 115 8.57 24.76 8.59
N SER A 116 8.19 26.03 8.75
CA SER A 116 9.11 27.08 9.17
C SER A 116 9.76 26.77 10.54
N VAL A 117 11.02 27.20 10.71
CA VAL A 117 11.75 27.03 12.00
C VAL A 117 11.23 27.99 13.08
N ALA A 118 10.48 29.02 12.69
CA ALA A 118 9.81 29.93 13.62
C ALA A 118 8.60 29.20 14.24
N GLY A 119 8.82 28.53 15.37
CA GLY A 119 7.78 27.76 16.05
C GLY A 119 6.67 28.64 16.64
N PRO A 120 5.45 28.10 16.81
CA PRO A 120 4.38 28.78 17.53
C PRO A 120 4.68 28.85 19.04
N ASP A 121 3.92 29.70 19.74
CA ASP A 121 3.91 29.77 21.21
C ASP A 121 3.32 28.47 21.79
N GLU A 122 4.14 27.64 22.45
CA GLU A 122 3.76 26.31 22.99
C GLU A 122 2.65 26.37 24.07
N SER A 123 2.20 27.56 24.46
CA SER A 123 1.18 27.74 25.50
C SER A 123 -0.27 27.53 25.04
N ASN A 124 -0.56 27.51 23.73
CA ASN A 124 -1.92 27.35 23.20
C ASN A 124 -2.11 26.05 22.41
N THR A 125 -2.77 25.07 23.01
CA THR A 125 -2.98 23.74 22.40
C THR A 125 -4.01 23.69 21.26
N THR A 126 -4.81 24.75 21.06
CA THR A 126 -5.77 24.81 19.93
C THR A 126 -5.22 25.53 18.71
N GLU A 127 -4.17 26.32 18.89
CA GLU A 127 -3.49 26.99 17.78
C GLU A 127 -2.70 25.97 16.97
N ILE A 128 -2.70 26.12 15.65
CA ILE A 128 -1.98 25.21 14.77
C ILE A 128 -0.45 25.27 14.97
N ASP A 129 0.20 24.10 15.03
CA ASP A 129 1.67 23.93 15.11
C ASP A 129 2.31 23.56 13.75
N PHE A 130 1.62 23.83 12.65
CA PHE A 130 2.20 23.67 11.32
C PHE A 130 1.93 24.96 10.54
N ASP A 131 3.00 25.63 10.11
CA ASP A 131 2.87 26.92 9.43
C ASP A 131 2.08 26.74 8.12
N PRO A 132 0.88 27.35 8.01
CA PRO A 132 0.00 27.10 6.87
C PRO A 132 0.48 27.79 5.58
N PHE A 133 1.44 28.72 5.67
CA PHE A 133 1.92 29.53 4.54
C PHE A 133 3.42 29.33 4.25
N THR A 134 4.17 28.70 5.15
CA THR A 134 5.58 28.38 4.95
C THR A 134 5.86 26.91 5.29
N TRP A 135 5.76 26.05 4.28
CA TRP A 135 5.97 24.61 4.41
C TRP A 135 6.52 24.00 3.13
N ILE A 136 7.03 22.78 3.23
CA ILE A 136 7.64 22.05 2.13
C ILE A 136 7.32 20.56 2.24
N SER A 137 7.08 19.94 1.09
CA SER A 137 6.86 18.50 0.96
C SER A 137 7.65 17.97 -0.23
N LEU A 138 8.56 17.04 0.05
CA LEU A 138 9.50 16.47 -0.92
C LEU A 138 9.33 14.96 -1.00
N VAL A 139 9.48 14.43 -2.21
CA VAL A 139 9.59 13.00 -2.45
C VAL A 139 10.81 12.72 -3.32
N ARG A 140 11.69 11.86 -2.81
CA ARG A 140 12.90 11.41 -3.49
C ARG A 140 12.76 9.96 -3.96
N ASP A 141 13.05 9.75 -5.24
CA ASP A 141 13.21 8.43 -5.88
C ASP A 141 14.61 8.35 -6.52
N GLY A 142 15.57 7.80 -5.78
CA GLY A 142 16.98 7.85 -6.17
C GLY A 142 17.51 9.28 -6.28
N GLN A 143 17.88 9.69 -7.50
CA GLN A 143 18.30 11.07 -7.81
C GLN A 143 17.15 11.96 -8.31
N LYS A 144 15.96 11.38 -8.55
CA LYS A 144 14.77 12.13 -8.94
C LYS A 144 14.15 12.74 -7.69
N LEU A 145 13.75 13.99 -7.81
CA LEU A 145 13.23 14.77 -6.70
C LEU A 145 12.05 15.59 -7.20
N VAL A 146 10.93 15.50 -6.51
CA VAL A 146 9.75 16.33 -6.76
C VAL A 146 9.32 16.98 -5.45
N GLY A 147 8.66 18.13 -5.53
CA GLY A 147 8.20 18.80 -4.32
C GLY A 147 7.22 19.95 -4.53
N ALA A 148 6.49 20.26 -3.47
CA ALA A 148 5.78 21.52 -3.29
C ALA A 148 6.46 22.31 -2.17
N ILE A 149 6.67 23.60 -2.41
CA ILE A 149 7.34 24.52 -1.51
C ILE A 149 6.48 25.76 -1.43
N HIS A 150 6.01 26.09 -0.22
CA HIS A 150 5.27 27.32 0.06
C HIS A 150 6.12 28.18 0.98
N ILE A 151 6.30 29.46 0.64
CA ILE A 151 7.11 30.40 1.43
C ILE A 151 6.35 31.72 1.52
N GLY A 152 5.86 32.05 2.71
CA GLY A 152 5.04 33.25 2.92
C GLY A 152 3.81 33.31 2.00
N GLY A 153 3.23 32.15 1.66
CA GLY A 153 2.09 32.02 0.76
C GLY A 153 2.43 32.06 -0.74
N VAL A 154 3.70 32.19 -1.11
CA VAL A 154 4.15 32.03 -2.51
C VAL A 154 4.43 30.56 -2.78
N SER A 155 3.87 30.04 -3.87
CA SER A 155 3.88 28.62 -4.21
C SER A 155 4.95 28.33 -5.28
N TYR A 156 5.78 27.32 -5.01
CA TYR A 156 6.78 26.79 -5.93
C TYR A 156 6.66 25.29 -6.07
N GLU A 157 6.92 24.78 -7.26
CA GLU A 157 6.93 23.35 -7.56
C GLU A 157 8.29 22.92 -8.11
N LEU A 158 8.85 21.87 -7.53
CA LEU A 158 10.07 21.24 -8.00
C LEU A 158 9.72 20.03 -8.86
N HIS A 159 10.15 20.04 -10.11
CA HIS A 159 9.86 18.99 -11.09
C HIS A 159 11.14 18.34 -11.60
N TYR A 160 11.15 17.01 -11.71
CA TYR A 160 12.13 16.28 -12.50
C TYR A 160 11.68 16.23 -13.96
N ILE A 161 12.55 16.67 -14.88
CA ILE A 161 12.21 16.84 -16.30
C ILE A 161 13.02 15.92 -17.23
N GLY A 162 13.63 14.86 -16.71
CA GLY A 162 14.44 13.94 -17.51
C GLY A 162 15.92 14.30 -17.54
N ALA A 163 16.76 13.38 -18.05
CA ALA A 163 18.21 13.55 -18.19
C ALA A 163 18.97 14.08 -16.93
N GLY A 164 18.50 13.74 -15.73
CA GLY A 164 19.11 14.27 -14.49
C GLY A 164 18.84 15.75 -14.21
N GLN A 165 17.94 16.39 -14.96
CA GLN A 165 17.60 17.81 -14.84
C GLN A 165 16.34 18.03 -13.99
N HIS A 166 16.34 19.13 -13.25
CA HIS A 166 15.22 19.59 -12.46
C HIS A 166 14.95 21.06 -12.73
N VAL A 167 13.68 21.45 -12.56
CA VAL A 167 13.26 22.85 -12.62
C VAL A 167 12.45 23.21 -11.39
N LEU A 168 12.67 24.41 -10.88
CA LEU A 168 11.84 25.07 -9.88
C LEU A 168 10.89 26.02 -10.62
N VAL A 169 9.60 25.83 -10.43
CA VAL A 169 8.55 26.63 -11.08
C VAL A 169 7.87 27.48 -10.02
N GLN A 170 7.88 28.80 -10.18
CA GLN A 170 7.04 29.69 -9.37
C GLN A 170 5.64 29.75 -9.97
N ILE A 171 4.62 29.54 -9.15
CA ILE A 171 3.22 29.42 -9.57
C ILE A 171 2.41 30.60 -9.03
N ASP A 172 1.66 31.26 -9.92
CA ASP A 172 0.54 32.12 -9.56
C ASP A 172 -0.74 31.27 -9.43
N GLU A 173 -1.08 30.91 -8.19
CA GLU A 173 -2.26 30.10 -7.91
C GLU A 173 -3.58 30.78 -8.30
N ALA A 174 -3.63 32.10 -8.46
CA ALA A 174 -4.84 32.80 -8.91
C ALA A 174 -5.12 32.60 -10.40
N LYS A 175 -4.10 32.23 -11.19
CA LYS A 175 -4.21 31.92 -12.62
C LYS A 175 -4.42 30.44 -12.90
N ARG A 176 -4.35 29.58 -11.88
CA ARG A 176 -4.70 28.16 -12.02
C ARG A 176 -6.16 28.02 -12.47
N PRO A 177 -6.47 27.07 -13.36
CA PRO A 177 -7.84 26.85 -13.77
C PRO A 177 -8.68 26.48 -12.55
N VAL A 178 -9.85 27.12 -12.42
CA VAL A 178 -10.86 26.72 -11.43
C VAL A 178 -11.15 25.24 -11.63
N ASP A 179 -11.24 24.48 -10.53
CA ASP A 179 -11.53 23.06 -10.53
C ASP A 179 -12.77 22.80 -11.41
N LYS A 180 -12.54 22.22 -12.60
CA LYS A 180 -13.63 21.88 -13.53
C LYS A 180 -14.27 20.60 -13.02
N PHE A 181 -15.27 20.78 -12.18
CA PHE A 181 -16.00 19.68 -11.56
C PHE A 181 -16.67 18.80 -12.61
N ILE A 182 -16.31 17.51 -12.59
CA ILE A 182 -17.07 16.48 -13.29
C ILE A 182 -18.24 16.11 -12.38
N GLU A 183 -19.40 16.76 -12.58
CA GLU A 183 -20.62 16.51 -11.82
C GLU A 183 -20.94 15.00 -11.78
N PRO A 184 -20.85 14.34 -10.61
CA PRO A 184 -21.38 13.00 -10.44
C PRO A 184 -22.91 13.07 -10.60
N ARG A 185 -23.52 12.02 -11.14
CA ARG A 185 -24.97 11.95 -11.20
C ARG A 185 -25.50 11.92 -9.76
N ARG A 186 -26.17 13.00 -9.31
CA ARG A 186 -26.83 13.05 -8.00
C ARG A 186 -27.74 11.85 -7.81
N GLN A 187 -27.31 10.87 -7.01
CA GLN A 187 -28.25 10.02 -6.29
C GLN A 187 -28.59 10.72 -4.97
N PRO A 188 -29.82 10.58 -4.46
CA PRO A 188 -30.16 11.12 -3.16
C PRO A 188 -29.22 10.52 -2.12
N GLN A 189 -28.34 11.34 -1.52
CA GLN A 189 -27.65 10.96 -0.30
C GLN A 189 -28.73 10.70 0.75
N GLN A 190 -28.82 9.46 1.23
CA GLN A 190 -29.55 9.23 2.47
C GLN A 190 -28.85 10.02 3.58
N PRO A 191 -29.60 10.63 4.51
CA PRO A 191 -28.99 11.24 5.68
C PRO A 191 -28.18 10.16 6.40
N SER A 192 -26.85 10.35 6.48
CA SER A 192 -26.04 9.50 7.33
C SER A 192 -26.52 9.72 8.76
N ALA A 193 -26.98 8.65 9.40
CA ALA A 193 -27.06 8.65 10.85
C ALA A 193 -25.66 8.98 11.37
N HIS A 194 -25.54 9.72 12.48
CA HIS A 194 -24.25 9.91 13.15
C HIS A 194 -23.61 8.54 13.36
N ARG A 195 -22.54 8.25 12.62
CA ARG A 195 -21.78 7.01 12.78
C ARG A 195 -20.58 7.37 13.63
N VAL A 196 -20.56 6.82 14.84
CA VAL A 196 -19.36 6.84 15.67
C VAL A 196 -18.45 5.75 15.10
N PRO A 197 -17.23 6.09 14.63
CA PRO A 197 -16.26 5.09 14.21
C PRO A 197 -15.95 4.11 15.34
N SER A 198 -15.71 2.85 14.99
CA SER A 198 -15.39 1.76 15.90
C SER A 198 -13.87 1.55 16.15
N SER A 199 -13.04 1.98 15.22
CA SER A 199 -11.57 2.02 15.25
C SER A 199 -11.09 3.43 15.55
N ASP A 200 -9.93 3.59 16.18
CA ASP A 200 -9.33 4.91 16.43
C ASP A 200 -8.72 5.55 15.16
N HIS A 201 -8.48 4.75 14.11
CA HIS A 201 -7.84 5.20 12.87
C HIS A 201 -8.17 4.29 11.67
N SER A 202 -8.22 4.85 10.47
CA SER A 202 -8.45 4.10 9.21
C SER A 202 -7.33 4.29 8.19
N THR A 203 -6.99 3.24 7.46
CA THR A 203 -6.06 3.31 6.32
C THR A 203 -6.81 3.12 5.01
N ILE A 204 -6.80 4.13 4.14
CA ILE A 204 -7.43 4.07 2.82
C ILE A 204 -6.37 3.74 1.78
N ARG A 205 -6.53 2.60 1.11
CA ARG A 205 -5.62 2.11 0.06
C ARG A 205 -6.06 2.64 -1.30
N VAL A 206 -5.18 3.39 -1.96
CA VAL A 206 -5.44 4.04 -3.25
C VAL A 206 -4.64 3.39 -4.36
N LEU A 207 -5.32 2.96 -5.42
CA LEU A 207 -4.70 2.44 -6.63
C LEU A 207 -4.77 3.47 -7.75
N PHE A 208 -3.61 3.83 -8.30
CA PHE A 208 -3.51 4.81 -9.38
C PHE A 208 -3.48 4.13 -10.74
N PHE A 209 -4.27 4.64 -11.68
CA PHE A 209 -4.25 4.31 -13.09
C PHE A 209 -3.78 5.54 -13.85
N THR A 210 -2.84 5.40 -14.76
CA THR A 210 -2.36 6.53 -15.58
C THR A 210 -2.76 6.31 -17.04
N THR A 211 -3.07 7.38 -17.77
CA THR A 211 -3.34 7.31 -19.21
C THR A 211 -2.05 7.26 -20.03
N HIS A 212 -2.13 6.82 -21.29
CA HIS A 212 -0.98 6.83 -22.19
C HIS A 212 -0.41 8.24 -22.39
N GLU A 213 -1.27 9.23 -22.69
CA GLU A 213 -0.90 10.61 -22.95
C GLU A 213 -0.20 11.25 -21.74
N ARG A 214 -0.64 10.93 -20.52
CA ARG A 214 0.01 11.41 -19.30
C ARG A 214 1.41 10.82 -19.12
N ARG A 215 1.61 9.52 -19.41
CA ARG A 215 2.92 8.87 -19.37
C ARG A 215 3.90 9.41 -20.41
N VAL A 216 3.41 9.75 -21.60
CA VAL A 216 4.24 10.38 -22.65
C VAL A 216 4.75 11.74 -22.17
N LYS A 217 3.91 12.53 -21.48
CA LYS A 217 4.30 13.84 -20.95
C LYS A 217 5.30 13.74 -19.80
N ASN A 218 5.04 12.83 -18.85
CA ASN A 218 5.89 12.61 -17.69
C ASN A 218 6.03 11.11 -17.41
N PRO A 219 7.09 10.45 -17.92
CA PRO A 219 7.38 9.06 -17.63
C PRO A 219 7.64 8.77 -16.14
N ASP A 220 8.07 9.78 -15.36
CA ASP A 220 8.41 9.67 -13.94
C ASP A 220 7.28 10.13 -12.99
N TYR A 221 6.04 10.02 -13.45
CA TYR A 221 4.84 10.46 -12.73
C TYR A 221 4.66 9.86 -11.33
N ARG A 222 5.26 8.69 -11.05
CA ARG A 222 5.06 7.97 -9.77
C ARG A 222 5.53 8.79 -8.57
N ALA A 223 6.65 9.50 -8.69
CA ALA A 223 7.13 10.37 -7.62
C ALA A 223 6.16 11.53 -7.37
N THR A 224 5.59 12.11 -8.44
CA THR A 224 4.55 13.16 -8.35
C THR A 224 3.30 12.63 -7.63
N LEU A 225 2.81 11.44 -7.98
CA LEU A 225 1.66 10.82 -7.32
C LEU A 225 1.95 10.48 -5.85
N ALA A 226 3.16 9.99 -5.54
CA ALA A 226 3.58 9.73 -4.18
C ALA A 226 3.64 11.01 -3.33
N ARG A 227 4.09 12.12 -3.91
CA ARG A 227 4.07 13.44 -3.25
C ARG A 227 2.66 13.87 -2.92
N VAL A 228 1.69 13.78 -3.83
CA VAL A 228 0.34 14.28 -3.54
C VAL A 228 -0.42 13.39 -2.55
N VAL A 229 -0.05 12.10 -2.43
CA VAL A 229 -0.50 11.24 -1.32
C VAL A 229 0.13 11.68 0.00
N GLN A 230 1.43 12.03 0.02
CA GLN A 230 2.10 12.60 1.18
C GLN A 230 1.43 13.92 1.61
N ASP A 231 1.10 14.80 0.66
CA ASP A 231 0.41 16.06 0.92
C ASP A 231 -0.99 15.84 1.46
N ALA A 232 -1.77 14.92 0.88
CA ALA A 232 -3.09 14.55 1.41
C ALA A 232 -3.00 14.06 2.86
N ASN A 233 -2.01 13.21 3.18
CA ASN A 233 -1.76 12.76 4.54
C ASN A 233 -1.36 13.92 5.46
N GLN A 234 -0.57 14.89 4.98
CA GLN A 234 -0.26 16.08 5.77
C GLN A 234 -1.50 16.91 6.05
N VAL A 235 -2.41 17.07 5.09
CA VAL A 235 -3.70 17.75 5.31
C VAL A 235 -4.55 17.01 6.34
N MET A 236 -4.62 15.68 6.29
CA MET A 236 -5.33 14.87 7.30
C MET A 236 -4.75 15.07 8.70
N LEU A 237 -3.42 14.95 8.84
CA LEU A 237 -2.69 15.14 10.10
C LEU A 237 -2.92 16.53 10.68
N ASN A 238 -2.70 17.57 9.87
CA ASN A 238 -2.92 18.97 10.24
C ASN A 238 -4.34 19.22 10.73
N SER A 239 -5.32 18.49 10.19
CA SER A 239 -6.74 18.70 10.49
C SER A 239 -7.26 17.82 11.63
N ASN A 240 -6.39 17.06 12.31
CA ASN A 240 -6.76 16.04 13.30
C ASN A 240 -7.78 15.02 12.77
N VAL A 241 -7.60 14.56 11.53
CA VAL A 241 -8.41 13.50 10.93
C VAL A 241 -7.64 12.18 11.01
N PRO A 242 -8.16 11.14 11.68
CA PRO A 242 -7.46 9.88 11.90
C PRO A 242 -7.55 8.95 10.66
N VAL A 243 -7.03 9.45 9.54
CA VAL A 243 -6.97 8.75 8.25
C VAL A 243 -5.55 8.81 7.71
N THR A 244 -5.04 7.66 7.26
CA THR A 244 -3.85 7.58 6.43
C THR A 244 -4.22 7.04 5.06
N VAL A 245 -3.83 7.76 4.01
CA VAL A 245 -3.89 7.32 2.62
C VAL A 245 -2.59 6.59 2.29
N SER A 246 -2.70 5.38 1.76
CA SER A 246 -1.56 4.55 1.34
C SER A 246 -1.68 4.15 -0.13
N ILE A 247 -0.55 3.95 -0.80
CA ILE A 247 -0.54 3.55 -2.22
C ILE A 247 -0.64 2.03 -2.31
N ALA A 248 -1.71 1.55 -2.94
CA ALA A 248 -1.90 0.14 -3.25
C ALA A 248 -1.08 -0.30 -4.48
N GLY A 249 -0.90 0.59 -5.46
CA GLY A 249 -0.10 0.34 -6.65
C GLY A 249 -0.24 1.42 -7.72
N PHE A 250 0.46 1.20 -8.82
CA PHE A 250 0.39 2.01 -10.04
C PHE A 250 0.12 1.10 -11.23
N MET A 251 -0.93 1.41 -11.98
CA MET A 251 -1.35 0.69 -13.17
C MET A 251 -1.24 1.57 -14.41
N GLU A 252 -0.78 0.94 -15.49
CA GLU A 252 -0.52 1.60 -16.76
C GLU A 252 -1.33 0.91 -17.86
N PRO A 253 -2.67 1.00 -17.82
CA PRO A 253 -3.51 0.39 -18.86
C PRO A 253 -3.15 0.99 -20.23
N ASP A 254 -3.41 0.24 -21.30
CA ASP A 254 -3.36 0.77 -22.68
C ASP A 254 -4.60 1.61 -22.99
N TYR A 255 -4.88 2.56 -22.10
CA TYR A 255 -5.98 3.50 -22.24
C TYR A 255 -5.48 4.80 -22.86
N LYS A 256 -5.99 5.07 -24.06
CA LYS A 256 -5.77 6.32 -24.79
C LYS A 256 -6.92 7.27 -24.54
N GLU A 257 -6.59 8.49 -24.14
CA GLU A 257 -7.56 9.58 -24.00
C GLU A 257 -8.20 9.87 -25.36
N GLY A 258 -7.39 10.07 -26.40
CA GLY A 258 -7.87 10.50 -27.71
C GLY A 258 -8.68 11.80 -27.62
N ASP A 259 -9.78 11.90 -28.37
CA ASP A 259 -10.66 13.08 -28.35
C ASP A 259 -11.69 13.07 -27.19
N LYS A 260 -11.55 12.15 -26.21
CA LYS A 260 -12.53 12.00 -25.12
C LYS A 260 -12.41 13.14 -24.11
N THR A 261 -13.55 13.71 -23.74
CA THR A 261 -13.67 14.64 -22.61
C THR A 261 -13.39 13.95 -21.28
N GLY A 262 -13.01 14.70 -20.24
CA GLY A 262 -12.83 14.12 -18.90
C GLY A 262 -14.07 13.40 -18.35
N VAL A 263 -15.28 13.86 -18.72
CA VAL A 263 -16.53 13.19 -18.38
C VAL A 263 -16.61 11.80 -19.01
N GLU A 264 -16.21 11.68 -20.27
CA GLU A 264 -16.19 10.39 -20.98
C GLU A 264 -15.11 9.46 -20.44
N GLN A 265 -13.93 10.00 -20.13
CA GLN A 265 -12.85 9.24 -19.51
C GLN A 265 -13.25 8.72 -18.13
N PHE A 266 -13.87 9.57 -17.30
CA PHE A 266 -14.35 9.15 -15.99
C PHE A 266 -15.48 8.11 -16.10
N ARG A 267 -16.36 8.25 -17.09
CA ARG A 267 -17.38 7.25 -17.40
C ARG A 267 -16.76 5.91 -17.81
N ASP A 268 -15.72 5.91 -18.66
CA ASP A 268 -14.98 4.70 -19.05
C ASP A 268 -14.35 4.02 -17.83
N PHE A 269 -13.83 4.82 -16.91
CA PHE A 269 -13.13 4.37 -15.72
C PHE A 269 -14.05 3.73 -14.68
N ARG A 270 -15.25 4.28 -14.45
CA ARG A 270 -16.12 3.88 -13.33
C ARG A 270 -17.35 3.04 -13.68
N THR A 271 -17.69 2.91 -14.96
CA THR A 271 -18.93 2.21 -15.37
C THR A 271 -18.68 0.71 -15.55
N PRO A 272 -19.39 -0.17 -14.81
CA PRO A 272 -19.27 -1.63 -14.96
C PRO A 272 -19.42 -2.10 -16.41
N GLY A 273 -18.56 -3.02 -16.83
CA GLY A 273 -18.61 -3.66 -18.15
C GLY A 273 -17.91 -2.90 -19.28
N ARG A 274 -17.38 -1.69 -19.03
CA ARG A 274 -16.49 -1.01 -20.00
C ARG A 274 -15.08 -1.58 -19.91
N ASP A 275 -14.35 -1.56 -21.02
CA ASP A 275 -13.01 -2.15 -21.12
C ASP A 275 -12.04 -1.63 -20.06
N LEU A 276 -11.93 -0.30 -19.91
CA LEU A 276 -11.09 0.29 -18.86
C LEU A 276 -11.57 -0.13 -17.46
N ASN A 277 -12.87 -0.08 -17.19
CA ASN A 277 -13.39 -0.47 -15.88
C ASN A 277 -13.14 -1.96 -15.57
N ASN A 278 -13.19 -2.85 -16.56
CA ASN A 278 -12.88 -4.28 -16.36
C ASN A 278 -11.42 -4.47 -15.91
N GLU A 279 -10.48 -3.72 -16.49
CA GLU A 279 -9.09 -3.70 -16.01
C GLU A 279 -8.96 -3.10 -14.61
N VAL A 280 -9.69 -2.01 -14.34
CA VAL A 280 -9.72 -1.37 -13.03
C VAL A 280 -10.19 -2.33 -11.96
N GLN A 281 -11.32 -3.01 -12.19
CA GLN A 281 -11.90 -3.99 -11.28
C GLN A 281 -10.94 -5.14 -11.02
N ARG A 282 -10.32 -5.71 -12.07
CA ARG A 282 -9.32 -6.76 -11.92
C ARG A 282 -8.18 -6.35 -10.99
N TRP A 283 -7.58 -5.19 -11.20
CA TRP A 283 -6.44 -4.74 -10.39
C TRP A 283 -6.85 -4.25 -9.00
N ARG A 284 -8.05 -3.70 -8.88
CA ARG A 284 -8.63 -3.30 -7.61
C ARG A 284 -8.91 -4.51 -6.71
N ASP A 285 -9.46 -5.58 -7.28
CA ASP A 285 -9.65 -6.88 -6.61
C ASP A 285 -8.29 -7.48 -6.20
N GLU A 286 -7.30 -7.41 -7.08
CA GLU A 286 -5.95 -7.96 -6.86
C GLU A 286 -5.19 -7.23 -5.75
N LEU A 287 -5.30 -5.89 -5.69
CA LEU A 287 -4.51 -5.05 -4.79
C LEU A 287 -5.30 -4.57 -3.56
N LEU A 288 -6.58 -4.94 -3.46
CA LEU A 288 -7.50 -4.57 -2.40
C LEU A 288 -7.49 -3.05 -2.17
N ALA A 289 -7.80 -2.31 -3.23
CA ALA A 289 -7.80 -0.86 -3.18
C ALA A 289 -9.20 -0.31 -2.86
N ASP A 290 -9.29 0.42 -1.76
CA ASP A 290 -10.51 1.08 -1.27
C ASP A 290 -10.97 2.18 -2.21
N VAL A 291 -10.01 2.85 -2.86
CA VAL A 291 -10.26 3.93 -3.82
C VAL A 291 -9.38 3.73 -5.05
N VAL A 292 -9.91 4.04 -6.23
CA VAL A 292 -9.16 4.03 -7.49
C VAL A 292 -9.10 5.43 -8.09
N THR A 293 -7.95 5.80 -8.63
CA THR A 293 -7.69 7.15 -9.15
C THR A 293 -7.16 7.10 -10.57
N LEU A 294 -7.85 7.74 -11.52
CA LEU A 294 -7.37 7.95 -12.89
C LEU A 294 -6.58 9.26 -12.98
N TYR A 295 -5.29 9.18 -13.27
CA TYR A 295 -4.43 10.32 -13.59
C TYR A 295 -4.37 10.53 -15.10
N THR A 296 -4.98 11.63 -15.56
CA THR A 296 -5.22 11.94 -16.98
C THR A 296 -4.54 13.26 -17.37
N SER A 297 -4.32 13.51 -18.66
CA SER A 297 -3.86 14.80 -19.19
C SER A 297 -4.99 15.84 -19.33
N TYR A 298 -6.25 15.42 -19.23
CA TYR A 298 -7.40 16.32 -19.19
C TYR A 298 -7.36 17.21 -17.93
N PRO A 299 -7.60 18.53 -18.01
CA PRO A 299 -7.38 19.45 -16.89
C PRO A 299 -8.47 19.42 -15.79
N GLY A 300 -9.54 18.65 -15.94
CA GLY A 300 -10.61 18.57 -14.93
C GLY A 300 -10.37 17.49 -13.89
N THR A 301 -11.16 17.55 -12.82
CA THR A 301 -11.04 16.70 -11.64
C THR A 301 -12.42 16.28 -11.13
N GLY A 302 -12.49 15.19 -10.38
CA GLY A 302 -13.70 14.75 -9.71
C GLY A 302 -13.56 13.46 -8.90
N GLY A 303 -14.22 13.42 -7.75
CA GLY A 303 -14.28 12.28 -6.83
C GLY A 303 -15.72 11.88 -6.54
N GLU A 304 -15.99 10.57 -6.50
CA GLU A 304 -17.32 10.02 -6.26
C GLU A 304 -17.28 8.76 -5.37
N VAL A 305 -18.07 8.77 -4.30
CA VAL A 305 -18.29 7.58 -3.43
C VAL A 305 -19.40 6.69 -3.96
N ALA A 306 -20.46 7.28 -4.55
CA ALA A 306 -21.70 6.56 -4.88
C ALA A 306 -21.51 5.40 -5.88
N THR A 307 -20.39 5.38 -6.60
CA THR A 307 -20.00 4.29 -7.51
C THR A 307 -18.91 3.37 -6.95
N GLY A 308 -18.54 3.54 -5.68
CA GLY A 308 -17.53 2.76 -4.98
C GLY A 308 -16.16 3.42 -4.99
N GLY A 309 -16.01 4.69 -4.63
CA GLY A 309 -14.70 5.32 -4.43
C GLY A 309 -13.85 5.46 -5.70
N TYR A 310 -14.29 6.31 -6.63
CA TYR A 310 -13.58 6.61 -7.87
C TYR A 310 -13.15 8.07 -7.90
N VAL A 311 -11.91 8.31 -8.34
CA VAL A 311 -11.34 9.65 -8.51
C VAL A 311 -10.77 9.78 -9.92
N ILE A 312 -10.88 10.96 -10.52
CA ILE A 312 -10.14 11.37 -11.70
C ILE A 312 -9.44 12.69 -11.39
N VAL A 313 -8.15 12.79 -11.72
CA VAL A 313 -7.36 14.00 -11.49
C VAL A 313 -6.58 14.38 -12.75
N GLY A 314 -6.77 15.62 -13.18
CA GLY A 314 -5.98 16.30 -14.20
C GLY A 314 -4.76 17.03 -13.63
N ALA A 315 -4.93 17.67 -12.48
CA ALA A 315 -3.83 18.18 -11.67
C ALA A 315 -3.66 17.24 -10.47
N ALA A 316 -2.45 16.74 -10.23
CA ALA A 316 -2.23 15.78 -9.15
C ALA A 316 -2.51 16.42 -7.78
N GLU A 317 -2.31 17.73 -7.68
CA GLU A 317 -2.51 18.58 -6.49
C GLU A 317 -3.96 18.60 -6.01
N ALA A 318 -4.93 18.33 -6.91
CA ALA A 318 -6.34 18.20 -6.55
C ALA A 318 -6.64 16.92 -5.76
N PHE A 319 -5.71 15.97 -5.68
CA PHE A 319 -5.94 14.67 -5.05
C PHE A 319 -6.50 14.75 -3.62
N ALA A 320 -5.95 15.61 -2.76
CA ALA A 320 -6.44 15.79 -1.39
C ALA A 320 -7.89 16.33 -1.35
N HIS A 321 -8.24 17.22 -2.29
CA HIS A 321 -9.60 17.75 -2.44
C HIS A 321 -10.58 16.64 -2.84
N GLU A 322 -10.22 15.83 -3.83
CA GLU A 322 -11.06 14.74 -4.30
C GLU A 322 -11.20 13.61 -3.28
N ILE A 323 -10.15 13.30 -2.52
CA ILE A 323 -10.25 12.37 -1.38
C ILE A 323 -11.21 12.93 -0.33
N GLY A 324 -11.24 14.26 -0.12
CA GLY A 324 -12.26 14.91 0.70
C GLY A 324 -13.68 14.62 0.22
N HIS A 325 -13.94 14.70 -1.09
CA HIS A 325 -15.24 14.29 -1.67
C HIS A 325 -15.53 12.81 -1.48
N VAL A 326 -14.53 11.94 -1.64
CA VAL A 326 -14.67 10.51 -1.37
C VAL A 326 -14.97 10.24 0.11
N LEU A 327 -14.61 11.14 1.01
CA LEU A 327 -14.94 11.04 2.45
C LEU A 327 -16.18 11.86 2.84
N GLY A 328 -16.97 12.31 1.86
CA GLY A 328 -18.28 12.94 2.09
C GLY A 328 -18.25 14.47 2.23
N ALA A 329 -17.09 15.10 2.06
CA ALA A 329 -16.98 16.56 2.08
C ALA A 329 -17.60 17.20 0.82
N ALA A 330 -17.96 18.47 0.95
CA ALA A 330 -18.46 19.32 -0.12
C ALA A 330 -17.66 20.63 -0.16
N HIS A 331 -17.87 21.42 -1.23
CA HIS A 331 -17.17 22.70 -1.39
C HIS A 331 -17.50 23.73 -0.29
N GLY A 332 -17.15 25.00 -0.51
CA GLY A 332 -17.62 26.10 0.34
C GLY A 332 -19.14 26.13 0.49
N TRP A 333 -19.60 26.54 1.66
CA TRP A 333 -21.03 26.58 1.98
C TRP A 333 -21.74 27.68 1.17
N ASN A 334 -22.89 27.35 0.55
CA ASN A 334 -23.66 28.29 -0.25
C ASN A 334 -24.71 29.08 0.55
N GLY A 335 -24.66 29.05 1.88
CA GLY A 335 -25.59 29.77 2.76
C GLY A 335 -26.93 29.07 3.02
N THR A 336 -27.24 27.99 2.30
CA THR A 336 -28.55 27.31 2.38
C THR A 336 -28.47 25.79 2.55
N SER A 337 -27.33 25.18 2.20
CA SER A 337 -27.20 23.72 2.24
C SER A 337 -26.99 23.23 3.67
N PRO A 338 -27.73 22.20 4.12
CA PRO A 338 -27.64 21.75 5.51
C PRO A 338 -26.36 20.92 5.76
N GLY A 339 -25.98 20.82 7.03
CA GLY A 339 -24.84 20.03 7.50
C GLY A 339 -23.54 20.82 7.61
N TYR A 340 -22.49 20.14 8.06
CA TYR A 340 -21.20 20.71 8.44
C TYR A 340 -20.04 20.29 7.53
N LYS A 341 -20.34 19.72 6.36
CA LYS A 341 -19.38 19.10 5.44
C LYS A 341 -18.66 20.07 4.50
N PHE A 342 -18.68 21.37 4.78
CA PHE A 342 -18.27 22.40 3.83
C PHE A 342 -16.90 23.01 4.17
N GLY A 343 -16.16 23.40 3.13
CA GLY A 343 -14.93 24.18 3.27
C GLY A 343 -15.18 25.55 3.89
N TYR A 344 -14.22 26.03 4.68
CA TYR A 344 -14.23 27.34 5.34
C TYR A 344 -13.29 28.34 4.67
N SER A 345 -13.73 29.60 4.59
CA SER A 345 -12.92 30.76 4.20
C SER A 345 -13.07 31.87 5.24
N HIS A 346 -12.02 32.67 5.43
CA HIS A 346 -12.01 33.82 6.31
C HIS A 346 -11.21 34.98 5.68
N ASP A 347 -11.60 36.22 5.97
CA ASP A 347 -11.02 37.41 5.34
C ASP A 347 -9.90 38.07 6.16
N ASN A 348 -9.94 37.99 7.50
CA ASN A 348 -8.93 38.64 8.35
C ASN A 348 -8.65 37.89 9.67
N PRO A 349 -7.64 37.00 9.73
CA PRO A 349 -6.64 36.76 8.68
C PRO A 349 -7.25 36.08 7.46
N LYS A 350 -6.66 36.34 6.30
CA LYS A 350 -7.12 35.80 5.02
C LYS A 350 -6.62 34.37 4.83
N PHE A 351 -7.53 33.42 4.75
CA PHE A 351 -7.23 32.02 4.41
C PHE A 351 -8.48 31.28 3.95
N HIS A 352 -8.30 30.14 3.28
CA HIS A 352 -9.35 29.17 3.05
C HIS A 352 -8.83 27.74 3.11
N THR A 353 -9.70 26.83 3.50
CA THR A 353 -9.40 25.39 3.69
C THR A 353 -9.56 24.60 2.40
N ARG A 354 -8.97 23.40 2.36
CA ARG A 354 -8.80 22.56 1.16
C ARG A 354 -10.09 22.28 0.37
N MET A 355 -11.24 22.23 1.02
CA MET A 355 -12.51 21.97 0.33
C MET A 355 -13.13 23.21 -0.32
N VAL A 356 -12.66 24.43 -0.04
CA VAL A 356 -13.17 25.61 -0.77
C VAL A 356 -12.76 25.54 -2.24
N THR A 357 -11.50 25.20 -2.49
CA THR A 357 -10.89 24.98 -3.81
C THR A 357 -9.52 24.32 -3.60
N THR A 358 -8.97 23.69 -4.63
CA THR A 358 -7.61 23.11 -4.59
C THR A 358 -6.52 24.18 -4.38
N TRP A 359 -6.64 25.32 -5.04
CA TRP A 359 -5.57 26.33 -5.17
C TRP A 359 -5.61 27.39 -4.06
N GLY A 360 -4.44 27.81 -3.58
CA GLY A 360 -4.30 28.85 -2.55
C GLY A 360 -4.85 28.44 -1.18
N ALA A 361 -5.21 27.18 -1.00
CA ALA A 361 -5.75 26.67 0.25
C ALA A 361 -4.63 26.36 1.24
N ILE A 362 -4.86 26.70 2.51
CA ILE A 362 -3.99 26.21 3.59
C ILE A 362 -4.07 24.67 3.65
N PRO A 363 -3.04 23.96 4.13
CA PRO A 363 -3.01 22.49 4.16
C PRO A 363 -3.87 21.91 5.30
N TYR A 364 -5.14 22.33 5.36
CA TYR A 364 -6.13 21.98 6.37
C TYR A 364 -7.50 21.77 5.71
N PHE A 365 -8.23 20.78 6.21
CA PHE A 365 -9.69 20.72 6.15
C PHE A 365 -10.29 21.63 7.23
N SER A 366 -11.54 22.06 7.05
CA SER A 366 -12.21 22.84 8.09
C SER A 366 -12.42 22.01 9.35
N ASN A 367 -12.00 22.59 10.48
CA ASN A 367 -12.08 22.00 11.81
C ASN A 367 -12.23 23.15 12.84
N PRO A 368 -13.43 23.37 13.42
CA PRO A 368 -13.68 24.46 14.37
C PRO A 368 -12.98 24.27 15.72
N ARG A 369 -12.33 23.14 15.95
CA ARG A 369 -11.55 22.85 17.17
C ARG A 369 -10.10 23.35 17.08
N LEU A 370 -9.67 23.79 15.89
CA LEU A 370 -8.34 24.35 15.63
C LEU A 370 -8.46 25.85 15.36
N THR A 371 -7.44 26.63 15.73
CA THR A 371 -7.37 28.06 15.48
C THR A 371 -6.14 28.44 14.68
N TYR A 372 -6.28 29.49 13.85
CA TYR A 372 -5.18 30.20 13.22
C TYR A 372 -5.28 31.69 13.58
N GLN A 373 -4.23 32.22 14.20
CA GLN A 373 -4.18 33.54 14.83
C GLN A 373 -5.38 33.78 15.76
N GLY A 374 -5.76 32.76 16.54
CA GLY A 374 -6.91 32.81 17.45
C GLY A 374 -8.28 32.75 16.77
N VAL A 375 -8.36 32.64 15.44
CA VAL A 375 -9.61 32.48 14.70
C VAL A 375 -9.85 30.98 14.41
N PRO A 376 -11.02 30.41 14.78
CA PRO A 376 -11.35 29.02 14.44
C PRO A 376 -11.27 28.75 12.94
N ILE A 377 -10.70 27.60 12.56
CA ILE A 377 -10.58 27.14 11.17
C ILE A 377 -11.89 26.43 10.75
N GLY A 378 -13.03 27.06 11.03
CA GLY A 378 -14.35 26.51 10.73
C GLY A 378 -15.43 26.93 11.71
N THR A 379 -16.64 26.40 11.51
CA THR A 379 -17.77 26.55 12.44
C THR A 379 -18.45 25.19 12.66
N PRO A 380 -18.91 24.86 13.86
CA PRO A 380 -19.55 23.56 14.14
C PRO A 380 -20.77 23.27 13.26
N GLU A 381 -21.52 24.31 12.86
CA GLU A 381 -22.78 24.17 12.14
C GLU A 381 -22.58 23.82 10.66
N HIS A 382 -21.55 24.39 10.03
CA HIS A 382 -21.40 24.38 8.57
C HIS A 382 -20.00 24.00 8.08
N HIS A 383 -18.95 24.20 8.87
CA HIS A 383 -17.58 24.03 8.41
C HIS A 383 -16.75 23.17 9.36
N ASP A 384 -17.08 21.89 9.43
CA ASP A 384 -16.39 20.84 10.17
C ASP A 384 -16.17 19.61 9.27
N VAL A 385 -15.42 19.80 8.20
CA VAL A 385 -15.03 18.71 7.28
C VAL A 385 -14.25 17.63 8.02
N ALA A 386 -13.42 18.00 9.01
CA ALA A 386 -12.69 17.02 9.81
C ALA A 386 -13.61 16.01 10.49
N ARG A 387 -14.72 16.46 11.07
CA ARG A 387 -15.76 15.57 11.61
C ARG A 387 -16.42 14.73 10.53
N THR A 388 -16.72 15.32 9.37
CA THR A 388 -17.34 14.59 8.25
C THR A 388 -16.46 13.41 7.83
N LEU A 389 -15.16 13.65 7.63
CA LEU A 389 -14.19 12.63 7.25
C LEU A 389 -14.07 11.53 8.31
N ASP A 390 -14.01 11.89 9.59
CA ASP A 390 -13.96 10.93 10.68
C ASP A 390 -15.22 10.04 10.73
N GLU A 391 -16.42 10.59 10.55
CA GLU A 391 -17.67 9.82 10.53
C GLU A 391 -17.79 8.85 9.32
N HIS A 392 -17.06 9.10 8.22
CA HIS A 392 -17.16 8.31 6.98
C HIS A 392 -15.96 7.38 6.73
N ARG A 393 -14.83 7.56 7.40
CA ARG A 393 -13.57 6.85 7.06
C ARG A 393 -13.68 5.32 7.08
N GLU A 394 -14.46 4.75 7.99
CA GLU A 394 -14.64 3.29 8.07
C GLU A 394 -15.48 2.76 6.93
N GLU A 395 -16.46 3.52 6.44
CA GLU A 395 -17.20 3.13 5.25
C GLU A 395 -16.27 3.06 4.04
N ILE A 396 -15.37 4.04 3.92
CA ILE A 396 -14.42 4.11 2.79
C ILE A 396 -13.35 3.03 2.88
N GLU A 397 -12.74 2.82 4.05
CA GLU A 397 -11.78 1.72 4.32
C GLU A 397 -12.40 0.34 4.09
N ASN A 398 -13.73 0.21 4.17
CA ASN A 398 -14.45 -1.02 3.92
C ASN A 398 -15.22 -1.02 2.59
N LEU A 399 -14.87 -0.15 1.63
CA LEU A 399 -15.37 -0.27 0.25
C LEU A 399 -14.82 -1.53 -0.43
N TYR A 400 -13.55 -1.85 -0.16
CA TYR A 400 -12.89 -3.07 -0.59
C TYR A 400 -12.25 -3.75 0.62
N PRO A 401 -13.08 -4.17 1.58
CA PRO A 401 -12.57 -4.78 2.78
C PRO A 401 -11.77 -6.00 2.34
N PRO A 402 -10.57 -6.21 2.91
CA PRO A 402 -9.78 -7.38 2.59
C PRO A 402 -10.69 -8.60 2.71
N PRO A 403 -10.75 -9.49 1.70
CA PRO A 403 -11.51 -10.71 1.85
C PRO A 403 -11.04 -11.35 3.15
N THR A 404 -11.94 -12.03 3.86
CA THR A 404 -11.64 -12.86 5.04
C THR A 404 -10.63 -13.99 4.75
N ALA A 405 -10.05 -14.00 3.55
CA ALA A 405 -8.90 -14.76 3.16
C ALA A 405 -7.64 -14.24 3.89
N PRO A 406 -6.95 -15.13 4.60
CA PRO A 406 -5.83 -14.75 5.46
C PRO A 406 -4.61 -14.24 4.69
N ARG A 407 -4.04 -13.16 5.25
CA ARG A 407 -2.91 -12.39 4.74
C ARG A 407 -1.62 -13.14 4.99
N LEU A 408 -0.61 -12.92 4.16
CA LEU A 408 0.75 -13.36 4.45
C LEU A 408 1.64 -12.14 4.63
N TYR A 409 2.15 -11.93 5.84
CA TYR A 409 3.18 -10.93 6.09
C TYR A 409 4.55 -11.58 5.95
N VAL A 410 5.45 -10.96 5.19
CA VAL A 410 6.79 -11.50 4.99
C VAL A 410 7.84 -10.44 5.18
N GLU A 411 8.74 -10.67 6.12
CA GLU A 411 9.96 -9.92 6.28
C GLU A 411 11.09 -10.64 5.55
N LEU A 412 11.69 -9.98 4.57
CA LEU A 412 12.82 -10.45 3.79
C LEU A 412 14.09 -9.74 4.27
N TYR A 413 15.17 -10.50 4.45
CA TYR A 413 16.43 -10.01 4.99
C TYR A 413 17.56 -10.24 3.99
N ALA A 414 18.38 -9.22 3.79
CA ALA A 414 19.54 -9.25 2.88
C ALA A 414 20.64 -10.23 3.34
N GLU A 415 20.68 -10.57 4.63
CA GLU A 415 21.62 -11.54 5.18
C GLU A 415 20.92 -12.76 5.79
N ARG A 416 21.71 -13.80 6.07
CA ARG A 416 21.23 -15.02 6.75
C ARG A 416 20.89 -14.73 8.21
N ASN A 417 20.04 -15.55 8.81
CA ASN A 417 19.61 -15.44 10.21
C ASN A 417 18.97 -14.08 10.56
N PHE A 418 18.19 -13.52 9.62
CA PHE A 418 17.38 -12.31 9.83
C PHE A 418 18.21 -11.05 10.12
N LEU A 419 19.37 -10.95 9.46
CA LEU A 419 20.29 -9.82 9.61
C LEU A 419 20.29 -8.94 8.35
N GLY A 420 20.87 -7.75 8.48
CA GLY A 420 21.05 -6.81 7.39
C GLY A 420 19.80 -6.00 7.06
N GLN A 421 19.76 -5.42 5.88
CA GLN A 421 18.63 -4.63 5.42
C GLN A 421 17.37 -5.50 5.36
N GLN A 422 16.30 -5.02 6.00
CA GLN A 422 15.00 -5.67 6.04
C GLN A 422 14.05 -5.01 5.07
N CYS A 423 13.14 -5.82 4.54
CA CYS A 423 12.05 -5.40 3.69
C CYS A 423 10.80 -6.20 4.04
N SER A 424 9.69 -5.51 4.28
CA SER A 424 8.44 -6.15 4.66
C SER A 424 7.44 -6.07 3.50
N ILE A 425 6.85 -7.22 3.18
CA ILE A 425 5.85 -7.38 2.13
C ILE A 425 4.57 -7.90 2.76
N PHE A 426 3.45 -7.24 2.43
CA PHE A 426 2.13 -7.76 2.68
C PHE A 426 1.62 -8.41 1.40
N MET A 427 1.41 -9.73 1.41
CA MET A 427 0.94 -10.45 0.23
C MET A 427 -0.49 -10.92 0.38
N VAL A 428 -1.19 -10.85 -0.75
CA VAL A 428 -2.47 -11.51 -1.00
C VAL A 428 -2.33 -12.50 -2.15
N PRO A 429 -3.22 -13.50 -2.26
CA PRO A 429 -3.22 -14.45 -3.37
C PRO A 429 -3.21 -13.78 -4.76
N GLY A 430 -2.14 -13.93 -5.55
CA GLY A 430 -2.01 -13.42 -6.93
C GLY A 430 -0.87 -12.42 -7.19
N MET A 431 -0.27 -11.87 -6.12
CA MET A 431 0.72 -10.79 -6.20
C MET A 431 2.05 -11.21 -6.87
N HIS A 432 2.65 -10.29 -7.64
CA HIS A 432 3.93 -10.45 -8.37
C HIS A 432 4.79 -9.17 -8.26
N LEU A 433 5.98 -9.20 -7.63
CA LEU A 433 6.88 -8.04 -7.47
C LEU A 433 8.38 -8.43 -7.53
N PRO A 434 9.27 -7.54 -8.04
CA PRO A 434 10.67 -7.44 -7.58
C PRO A 434 11.10 -6.00 -7.17
N PRO A 435 12.17 -5.85 -6.36
CA PRO A 435 12.57 -6.70 -5.26
C PRO A 435 13.15 -5.89 -4.07
N CYS A 436 13.17 -6.52 -2.91
CA CYS A 436 14.27 -6.29 -2.00
C CYS A 436 15.42 -7.16 -2.50
N THR A 437 16.48 -6.54 -3.01
CA THR A 437 17.59 -7.26 -3.65
C THR A 437 18.36 -8.08 -2.62
N ALA A 438 18.85 -9.25 -3.03
CA ALA A 438 19.70 -10.13 -2.23
C ALA A 438 19.06 -10.77 -0.98
N VAL A 439 17.80 -11.19 -1.04
CA VAL A 439 17.16 -11.99 0.03
C VAL A 439 17.97 -13.26 0.33
N LYS A 440 18.32 -13.47 1.61
CA LYS A 440 18.98 -14.68 2.10
C LYS A 440 18.22 -15.38 3.22
N SER A 441 17.39 -14.65 3.96
CA SER A 441 16.51 -15.21 4.98
C SER A 441 15.18 -14.48 5.04
N MET A 442 14.19 -15.09 5.67
CA MET A 442 12.85 -14.51 5.77
C MET A 442 12.09 -14.96 7.02
N LYS A 443 11.20 -14.09 7.50
CA LYS A 443 10.15 -14.42 8.47
C LYS A 443 8.81 -14.27 7.80
N VAL A 444 7.92 -15.22 8.07
CA VAL A 444 6.60 -15.29 7.45
C VAL A 444 5.58 -15.39 8.57
N SER A 445 4.64 -14.45 8.60
CA SER A 445 3.54 -14.42 9.56
C SER A 445 2.19 -14.59 8.86
N ASP A 446 1.24 -15.18 9.59
CA ASP A 446 -0.12 -15.44 9.16
C ASP A 446 -0.25 -16.41 7.95
N PHE A 447 0.73 -17.31 7.76
CA PHE A 447 0.61 -18.32 6.71
C PHE A 447 -0.63 -19.19 6.91
N THR A 448 -1.28 -19.52 5.81
CA THR A 448 -2.59 -20.17 5.83
C THR A 448 -2.55 -21.58 5.28
N ASP A 449 -3.27 -22.47 5.96
CA ASP A 449 -3.46 -23.83 5.50
C ASP A 449 -4.03 -23.91 4.07
N GLY A 450 -3.48 -24.80 3.25
CA GLY A 450 -3.86 -24.95 1.85
C GLY A 450 -3.44 -23.80 0.94
N SER A 451 -2.61 -22.87 1.40
CA SER A 451 -2.00 -21.83 0.58
C SER A 451 -0.60 -22.22 0.10
N LYS A 452 -0.08 -21.45 -0.85
CA LYS A 452 1.23 -21.62 -1.48
C LYS A 452 1.95 -20.28 -1.50
N PHE A 453 3.14 -20.25 -0.91
CA PHE A 453 4.05 -19.11 -0.96
C PHE A 453 5.33 -19.50 -1.68
N CYS A 454 5.76 -18.78 -2.71
CA CYS A 454 6.94 -19.11 -3.52
C CYS A 454 7.87 -17.92 -3.70
N LEU A 455 9.18 -18.18 -3.59
CA LEU A 455 10.24 -17.33 -4.11
C LEU A 455 10.71 -17.91 -5.45
N LYS A 456 10.86 -17.10 -6.50
CA LYS A 456 11.22 -17.57 -7.85
C LYS A 456 12.19 -16.64 -8.59
N SER A 457 12.91 -17.20 -9.55
CA SER A 457 13.72 -16.45 -10.53
C SER A 457 12.88 -15.82 -11.63
N TYR A 458 13.45 -14.82 -12.31
CA TYR A 458 12.82 -14.15 -13.45
C TYR A 458 12.32 -15.13 -14.53
N ARG A 459 13.12 -16.16 -14.84
CA ARG A 459 12.77 -17.18 -15.85
C ARG A 459 11.87 -18.29 -15.31
N LEU A 460 11.50 -18.24 -14.02
CA LEU A 460 10.70 -19.24 -13.32
C LEU A 460 11.31 -20.66 -13.33
N ASP A 461 12.59 -20.78 -13.67
CA ASP A 461 13.37 -22.02 -13.72
C ASP A 461 13.86 -22.45 -12.34
N LEU A 462 13.98 -21.50 -11.40
CA LEU A 462 14.35 -21.72 -10.00
C LEU A 462 13.21 -21.29 -9.10
N SER A 463 12.82 -22.13 -8.14
CA SER A 463 11.82 -21.75 -7.14
C SER A 463 11.96 -22.51 -5.83
N SER A 464 11.50 -21.88 -4.76
CA SER A 464 11.25 -22.52 -3.45
C SER A 464 9.88 -22.13 -2.96
N CYS A 465 8.99 -23.12 -2.89
CA CYS A 465 7.59 -22.96 -2.52
C CYS A 465 7.28 -23.63 -1.18
N TYR A 466 6.59 -22.92 -0.31
CA TYR A 466 6.12 -23.33 1.01
C TYR A 466 4.61 -23.60 0.94
N VAL A 467 4.21 -24.80 1.31
CA VAL A 467 2.87 -25.37 1.07
C VAL A 467 2.49 -26.36 2.16
N GLY A 468 1.20 -26.67 2.31
CA GLY A 468 0.73 -27.77 3.16
C GLY A 468 -0.46 -27.43 4.06
N ALA A 469 -0.64 -28.21 5.12
CA ALA A 469 -1.73 -28.08 6.09
C ALA A 469 -1.41 -27.15 7.28
N TYR A 470 -0.19 -26.60 7.32
CA TYR A 470 0.22 -25.68 8.37
C TYR A 470 -0.45 -24.31 8.25
N ALA A 471 -0.81 -23.72 9.39
CA ALA A 471 -1.20 -22.34 9.52
C ALA A 471 -0.47 -21.70 10.70
N GLY A 472 -0.03 -20.46 10.54
CA GLY A 472 0.75 -19.70 11.53
C GLY A 472 2.10 -19.23 11.01
N ASP A 473 2.94 -18.81 11.93
CA ASP A 473 4.20 -18.12 11.61
C ASP A 473 5.35 -19.11 11.45
N PHE A 474 6.22 -18.85 10.47
CA PHE A 474 7.42 -19.64 10.27
C PHE A 474 8.59 -18.79 9.81
N GLU A 475 9.80 -19.27 10.09
CA GLU A 475 11.03 -18.57 9.73
C GLU A 475 11.93 -19.46 8.88
N VAL A 476 12.67 -18.84 7.97
CA VAL A 476 13.67 -19.50 7.13
C VAL A 476 14.97 -18.72 7.21
N ALA A 477 15.88 -19.20 8.03
CA ALA A 477 17.17 -18.55 8.32
C ALA A 477 18.17 -18.58 7.15
N ASP A 478 17.98 -19.49 6.19
CA ASP A 478 18.75 -19.57 4.95
C ASP A 478 17.89 -20.18 3.84
N ILE A 479 17.50 -19.36 2.86
CA ILE A 479 16.62 -19.80 1.78
C ILE A 479 17.27 -20.82 0.85
N ASP A 480 18.59 -21.01 0.82
CA ASP A 480 19.23 -22.05 0.00
C ASP A 480 19.35 -23.38 0.75
N LYS A 481 19.15 -23.39 2.07
CA LYS A 481 19.22 -24.60 2.88
C LYS A 481 17.84 -25.12 3.23
N LYS A 482 17.70 -26.45 3.20
CA LYS A 482 16.52 -27.11 3.75
C LYS A 482 16.57 -27.03 5.27
N ALA A 483 15.89 -26.03 5.84
CA ALA A 483 15.66 -25.91 7.27
C ALA A 483 14.58 -26.89 7.74
N ALA A 484 14.55 -27.17 9.04
CA ALA A 484 13.41 -27.82 9.67
C ALA A 484 12.22 -26.85 9.65
N LEU A 485 11.09 -27.27 9.08
CA LEU A 485 9.85 -26.48 9.02
C LEU A 485 8.85 -26.97 10.07
N PRO A 486 7.89 -26.13 10.49
CA PRO A 486 6.79 -26.56 11.35
C PRO A 486 6.04 -27.77 10.77
N HIS A 487 5.51 -28.62 11.64
CA HIS A 487 4.76 -29.80 11.23
C HIS A 487 3.56 -29.41 10.34
N GLY A 488 3.45 -30.03 9.17
CA GLY A 488 2.42 -29.73 8.16
C GLY A 488 2.82 -28.67 7.13
N LEU A 489 3.99 -28.03 7.29
CA LEU A 489 4.59 -27.15 6.28
C LEU A 489 5.70 -27.90 5.55
N ARG A 490 5.70 -27.85 4.22
CA ARG A 490 6.75 -28.45 3.40
C ARG A 490 7.30 -27.44 2.41
N ARG A 491 8.54 -27.67 1.99
CA ARG A 491 9.20 -26.92 0.93
C ARG A 491 9.33 -27.78 -0.34
N GLU A 492 8.87 -27.25 -1.46
CA GLU A 492 9.04 -27.81 -2.80
C GLU A 492 9.98 -26.91 -3.60
N ASP A 493 11.07 -27.47 -4.11
CA ASP A 493 12.08 -26.75 -4.88
C ASP A 493 12.02 -27.13 -6.36
N SER A 494 12.28 -26.17 -7.25
CA SER A 494 12.55 -26.39 -8.67
C SER A 494 13.94 -25.88 -9.03
N GLY A 495 14.62 -26.63 -9.89
CA GLY A 495 15.98 -26.33 -10.33
C GLY A 495 17.07 -26.85 -9.37
N SER A 496 18.33 -26.73 -9.79
CA SER A 496 19.50 -27.26 -9.06
C SER A 496 20.48 -26.17 -8.62
N LYS A 497 20.21 -24.90 -8.92
CA LYS A 497 21.06 -23.75 -8.58
C LYS A 497 20.56 -23.07 -7.29
N PRO A 498 21.45 -22.36 -6.57
CA PRO A 498 21.06 -21.50 -5.45
C PRO A 498 20.02 -20.45 -5.88
N LEU A 499 19.03 -20.23 -5.02
CA LEU A 499 18.00 -19.21 -5.22
C LEU A 499 18.49 -17.83 -4.79
N VAL A 500 19.40 -17.76 -3.80
CA VAL A 500 20.05 -16.49 -3.40
C VAL A 500 20.70 -15.82 -4.61
N GLY A 501 20.43 -14.52 -4.77
CA GLY A 501 20.92 -13.71 -5.89
C GLY A 501 20.16 -13.92 -7.20
N ASN A 502 19.15 -14.78 -7.22
CA ASN A 502 18.31 -15.09 -8.39
C ASN A 502 16.81 -14.99 -8.08
N ILE A 503 16.41 -14.20 -7.07
CA ILE A 503 14.98 -13.96 -6.76
C ILE A 503 14.55 -12.67 -7.45
N ASP A 504 13.60 -12.81 -8.36
CA ASP A 504 12.94 -11.69 -9.05
C ASP A 504 11.42 -11.70 -8.84
N HIS A 505 10.91 -12.72 -8.16
CA HIS A 505 9.48 -12.90 -8.04
C HIS A 505 9.10 -13.56 -6.74
N VAL A 506 8.04 -13.05 -6.14
CA VAL A 506 7.40 -13.60 -4.96
C VAL A 506 5.93 -13.83 -5.30
N GLU A 507 5.41 -15.02 -4.99
CA GLU A 507 4.01 -15.41 -5.22
C GLU A 507 3.42 -15.89 -3.90
N TYR A 508 2.27 -15.36 -3.49
CA TYR A 508 1.37 -16.02 -2.55
C TYR A 508 0.09 -16.34 -3.29
N ALA A 509 -0.47 -17.53 -3.13
CA ALA A 509 -1.71 -17.96 -3.80
C ALA A 509 -2.36 -19.09 -3.01
N ARG A 510 -3.63 -19.44 -3.32
CA ARG A 510 -4.12 -20.77 -2.93
C ARG A 510 -3.37 -21.84 -3.72
N ASP A 511 -3.09 -22.94 -3.05
CA ASP A 511 -2.41 -24.06 -3.67
C ASP A 511 -3.30 -24.68 -4.77
N ASN A 512 -2.70 -25.02 -5.90
CA ASN A 512 -3.42 -25.69 -7.00
C ASN A 512 -3.53 -27.20 -6.76
N LYS A 513 -2.81 -27.75 -5.78
CA LYS A 513 -2.96 -29.11 -5.28
C LYS A 513 -3.81 -29.09 -4.00
N LEU A 514 -4.72 -30.04 -3.88
CA LEU A 514 -5.52 -30.18 -2.67
C LEU A 514 -4.72 -30.93 -1.60
N THR A 515 -4.66 -30.40 -0.38
CA THR A 515 -4.02 -31.09 0.75
C THR A 515 -5.08 -31.81 1.58
N ILE A 516 -4.88 -33.10 1.83
CA ILE A 516 -5.81 -33.94 2.60
C ILE A 516 -5.04 -34.67 3.69
N GLN A 517 -5.48 -34.53 4.94
CA GLN A 517 -4.99 -35.34 6.04
C GLN A 517 -6.01 -36.44 6.37
N LEU A 518 -5.60 -37.70 6.23
CA LEU A 518 -6.41 -38.87 6.54
C LEU A 518 -6.07 -39.44 7.90
N TYR A 519 -7.04 -40.04 8.57
CA TYR A 519 -6.90 -40.62 9.91
C TYR A 519 -7.49 -42.02 9.98
N SER A 520 -6.83 -42.92 10.73
CA SER A 520 -7.24 -44.32 10.89
C SER A 520 -8.45 -44.50 11.81
N GLN A 521 -8.83 -43.48 12.58
CA GLN A 521 -10.01 -43.47 13.45
C GLN A 521 -10.90 -42.25 13.18
N ALA A 522 -12.14 -42.29 13.67
CA ALA A 522 -13.06 -41.17 13.61
C ALA A 522 -12.56 -39.99 14.47
N ASN A 523 -13.08 -38.79 14.21
CA ASN A 523 -12.75 -37.54 14.92
C ASN A 523 -11.25 -37.22 14.92
N PHE A 524 -10.56 -37.49 13.80
CA PHE A 524 -9.17 -37.10 13.56
C PHE A 524 -8.17 -37.74 14.54
N ARG A 525 -8.41 -39.01 14.92
CA ARG A 525 -7.58 -39.76 15.85
C ARG A 525 -6.83 -40.91 15.18
N GLY A 526 -5.85 -41.44 15.90
CA GLY A 526 -5.04 -42.59 15.47
C GLY A 526 -3.90 -42.19 14.53
N ALA A 527 -3.42 -43.16 13.76
CA ALA A 527 -2.40 -42.92 12.76
C ALA A 527 -2.97 -42.00 11.67
N SER A 528 -2.15 -41.06 11.20
CA SER A 528 -2.53 -40.13 10.15
C SER A 528 -1.51 -40.11 9.02
N CYS A 529 -1.95 -39.66 7.85
CA CYS A 529 -1.05 -39.31 6.77
C CYS A 529 -1.55 -38.07 6.04
N GLU A 530 -0.63 -37.34 5.42
CA GLU A 530 -0.94 -36.17 4.60
C GLU A 530 -0.68 -36.49 3.11
N LEU A 531 -1.66 -36.16 2.29
CA LEU A 531 -1.66 -36.35 0.84
C LEU A 531 -1.73 -34.97 0.18
N ARG A 532 -0.98 -34.79 -0.91
CA ARG A 532 -1.18 -33.65 -1.82
C ARG A 532 -1.57 -34.17 -3.20
N LEU A 533 -2.76 -33.78 -3.62
CA LEU A 533 -3.43 -34.31 -4.79
C LEU A 533 -3.47 -33.24 -5.87
N PRO A 534 -2.74 -33.42 -6.98
CA PRO A 534 -2.95 -32.63 -8.19
C PRO A 534 -4.37 -32.85 -8.74
N ALA A 535 -4.94 -31.82 -9.35
CA ALA A 535 -6.18 -31.94 -10.12
C ALA A 535 -6.02 -32.87 -11.33
N GLY A 536 -7.10 -33.54 -11.75
CA GLY A 536 -7.19 -34.20 -13.05
C GLY A 536 -6.77 -35.68 -13.10
N ALA A 537 -6.53 -36.35 -11.96
CA ALA A 537 -6.34 -37.81 -11.91
C ALA A 537 -7.01 -38.48 -10.70
N VAL A 538 -7.32 -39.78 -10.84
CA VAL A 538 -7.77 -40.66 -9.74
C VAL A 538 -6.54 -41.39 -9.19
N TYR A 539 -6.40 -41.40 -7.88
CA TYR A 539 -5.20 -41.86 -7.19
C TYR A 539 -5.50 -42.97 -6.19
N ASP A 540 -4.66 -44.01 -6.18
CA ASP A 540 -4.77 -45.13 -5.25
C ASP A 540 -3.95 -44.88 -3.98
N LEU A 541 -4.62 -44.87 -2.83
CA LEU A 541 -4.00 -44.58 -1.54
C LEU A 541 -2.87 -45.55 -1.18
N SER A 542 -2.87 -46.77 -1.72
CA SER A 542 -1.80 -47.75 -1.51
C SER A 542 -0.45 -47.32 -2.12
N THR A 543 -0.47 -46.45 -3.13
CA THR A 543 0.75 -45.97 -3.79
C THR A 543 1.50 -44.90 -2.98
N TRP A 544 0.85 -44.34 -1.94
CA TRP A 544 1.51 -43.48 -0.96
C TRP A 544 2.04 -44.30 0.21
N ALA A 545 3.34 -44.63 0.18
CA ALA A 545 3.99 -45.40 1.25
C ALA A 545 3.77 -44.78 2.65
N ALA A 546 3.78 -43.45 2.75
CA ALA A 546 3.52 -42.70 3.98
C ALA A 546 2.08 -42.87 4.52
N CYS A 547 1.16 -43.41 3.72
CA CYS A 547 -0.25 -43.60 4.05
C CYS A 547 -0.65 -45.06 4.32
N SER A 548 0.31 -45.99 4.44
CA SER A 548 0.03 -47.42 4.68
C SER A 548 -0.87 -47.74 5.88
N ALA A 549 -0.87 -46.87 6.90
CA ALA A 549 -1.71 -47.00 8.09
C ALA A 549 -3.19 -46.62 7.86
N VAL A 550 -3.48 -45.85 6.81
CA VAL A 550 -4.82 -45.33 6.49
C VAL A 550 -5.33 -45.73 5.10
N SER A 551 -4.47 -46.32 4.26
CA SER A 551 -4.82 -46.87 2.94
C SER A 551 -5.59 -48.20 3.03
N ASN A 552 -6.04 -48.71 1.89
CA ASN A 552 -6.74 -50.00 1.75
C ASN A 552 -7.94 -50.12 2.70
N GLY A 553 -8.81 -49.10 2.69
CA GLY A 553 -10.01 -49.09 3.50
C GLY A 553 -9.77 -48.80 4.98
N LYS A 554 -8.57 -48.43 5.44
CA LYS A 554 -8.31 -48.18 6.88
C LYS A 554 -8.69 -46.76 7.35
N SER A 555 -8.88 -45.82 6.43
CA SER A 555 -9.29 -44.45 6.78
C SER A 555 -10.71 -44.38 7.37
N ARG A 556 -10.90 -43.51 8.37
CA ARG A 556 -12.17 -43.30 9.09
C ARG A 556 -12.58 -41.83 9.21
N SER A 557 -11.65 -40.89 9.07
CA SER A 557 -11.93 -39.45 9.04
C SER A 557 -10.88 -38.70 8.21
N ALA A 558 -11.17 -37.45 7.84
CA ALA A 558 -10.26 -36.60 7.09
C ALA A 558 -10.41 -35.11 7.41
N LYS A 559 -9.31 -34.37 7.26
CA LYS A 559 -9.30 -32.91 7.13
C LYS A 559 -8.86 -32.54 5.73
N VAL A 560 -9.57 -31.62 5.10
CA VAL A 560 -9.30 -31.15 3.74
C VAL A 560 -8.95 -29.67 3.82
N TYR A 561 -7.83 -29.30 3.18
CA TYR A 561 -7.27 -27.96 3.20
C TYR A 561 -7.15 -27.42 1.78
N GLY A 562 -7.50 -26.15 1.59
CA GLY A 562 -7.41 -25.47 0.29
C GLY A 562 -8.45 -25.92 -0.75
N PHE A 563 -9.66 -26.32 -0.34
CA PHE A 563 -10.72 -26.65 -1.31
C PHE A 563 -11.19 -25.39 -2.05
N LEU A 564 -11.13 -25.40 -3.38
CA LEU A 564 -11.37 -24.22 -4.22
C LEU A 564 -12.83 -23.97 -4.62
N GLY A 565 -13.74 -24.94 -4.45
CA GLY A 565 -15.14 -24.81 -4.86
C GLY A 565 -15.35 -24.66 -6.37
N ASP A 566 -16.45 -24.00 -6.76
CA ASP A 566 -16.79 -23.50 -8.09
C ASP A 566 -16.44 -24.46 -9.25
N ALA A 567 -17.24 -25.51 -9.39
CA ALA A 567 -17.12 -26.61 -10.37
C ALA A 567 -16.05 -27.69 -10.07
N ARG A 568 -15.19 -27.52 -9.06
CA ARG A 568 -14.27 -28.59 -8.64
C ARG A 568 -14.95 -29.59 -7.71
N LYS A 569 -14.58 -30.86 -7.88
CA LYS A 569 -15.21 -32.00 -7.18
C LYS A 569 -14.14 -32.88 -6.54
N LEU A 570 -14.25 -33.12 -5.24
CA LEU A 570 -13.42 -34.07 -4.51
C LEU A 570 -14.23 -35.34 -4.28
N CYS A 571 -13.73 -36.51 -4.67
CA CYS A 571 -14.40 -37.78 -4.41
C CYS A 571 -13.46 -38.79 -3.76
N PHE A 572 -14.00 -39.55 -2.81
CA PHE A 572 -13.39 -40.74 -2.24
C PHE A 572 -14.15 -41.97 -2.70
N HIS A 573 -13.44 -43.01 -3.10
CA HIS A 573 -14.01 -44.18 -3.78
C HIS A 573 -13.60 -45.48 -3.10
N SER A 574 -14.48 -46.48 -3.25
CA SER A 574 -14.17 -47.87 -2.92
C SER A 574 -13.16 -48.49 -3.89
N GLU A 575 -12.66 -49.66 -3.50
CA GLU A 575 -11.70 -50.46 -4.29
C GLU A 575 -12.19 -50.71 -5.72
N THR A 576 -13.50 -50.83 -5.93
CA THR A 576 -14.11 -51.02 -7.25
C THR A 576 -14.80 -49.76 -7.82
N SER A 577 -14.81 -48.64 -7.07
CA SER A 577 -15.56 -47.41 -7.37
C SER A 577 -17.07 -47.61 -7.45
N ALA A 578 -17.58 -48.78 -7.06
CA ALA A 578 -19.01 -49.03 -6.94
C ALA A 578 -19.68 -48.14 -5.88
N LYS A 579 -18.89 -47.63 -4.91
CA LYS A 579 -19.32 -46.66 -3.90
C LYS A 579 -18.43 -45.43 -3.94
N SER A 580 -19.03 -44.26 -3.77
CA SER A 580 -18.27 -43.01 -3.69
C SER A 580 -18.93 -41.99 -2.79
N LEU A 581 -18.08 -41.14 -2.21
CA LEU A 581 -18.46 -39.97 -1.44
C LEU A 581 -17.80 -38.74 -2.03
N CYS A 582 -18.61 -37.84 -2.60
CA CYS A 582 -18.14 -36.66 -3.29
C CYS A 582 -18.54 -35.37 -2.57
N PHE A 583 -17.68 -34.37 -2.67
CA PHE A 583 -17.83 -33.02 -2.13
C PHE A 583 -17.69 -32.02 -3.28
N SER A 584 -18.66 -31.10 -3.38
CA SER A 584 -18.76 -30.07 -4.43
C SER A 584 -19.52 -28.86 -3.91
N GLY A 585 -19.61 -27.77 -4.68
CA GLY A 585 -20.39 -26.57 -4.32
C GLY A 585 -19.54 -25.30 -4.38
N SER A 586 -20.12 -24.18 -3.95
CA SER A 586 -19.45 -22.86 -3.93
C SER A 586 -18.59 -22.63 -2.69
N TYR A 587 -18.62 -23.54 -1.70
CA TYR A 587 -17.76 -23.45 -0.53
C TYR A 587 -16.27 -23.49 -0.89
N LYS A 588 -15.50 -22.56 -0.32
CA LYS A 588 -14.04 -22.46 -0.47
C LYS A 588 -13.37 -22.46 0.90
N GLY A 589 -12.31 -23.24 1.07
CA GLY A 589 -11.51 -23.27 2.30
C GLY A 589 -11.32 -24.67 2.86
N ARG A 590 -11.18 -24.75 4.18
CA ARG A 590 -10.95 -26.02 4.90
C ARG A 590 -12.25 -26.63 5.37
N PHE A 591 -12.37 -27.95 5.31
CA PHE A 591 -13.49 -28.65 5.93
C PHE A 591 -13.05 -29.98 6.51
N GLU A 592 -13.86 -30.49 7.43
CA GLU A 592 -13.54 -31.70 8.16
C GLU A 592 -14.64 -32.76 7.98
N VAL A 593 -14.21 -34.00 7.80
CA VAL A 593 -15.08 -35.18 7.74
C VAL A 593 -14.77 -36.03 8.95
N ALA A 594 -15.46 -35.76 10.06
CA ALA A 594 -15.22 -36.42 11.34
C ALA A 594 -15.49 -37.94 11.29
N ASN A 595 -16.34 -38.39 10.36
CA ASN A 595 -16.64 -39.79 10.10
C ASN A 595 -17.17 -39.92 8.66
N TRP A 596 -16.64 -40.87 7.87
CA TRP A 596 -17.03 -41.03 6.46
C TRP A 596 -18.53 -41.30 6.24
N ASP A 597 -19.20 -41.91 7.21
CA ASP A 597 -20.62 -42.25 7.14
C ASP A 597 -21.54 -41.12 7.65
N SER A 598 -20.99 -40.11 8.33
CA SER A 598 -21.74 -38.97 8.85
C SER A 598 -21.69 -37.78 7.89
N ALA A 599 -22.77 -36.99 7.86
CA ALA A 599 -22.84 -35.69 7.19
C ALA A 599 -22.77 -34.50 8.17
N SER A 600 -22.63 -34.75 9.48
CA SER A 600 -22.62 -33.70 10.50
C SER A 600 -21.37 -32.81 10.41
N GLY A 601 -21.55 -31.50 10.58
CA GLY A 601 -20.45 -30.54 10.74
C GLY A 601 -19.80 -30.06 9.44
N LEU A 602 -20.46 -30.27 8.30
CA LEU A 602 -19.99 -29.70 7.03
C LEU A 602 -20.37 -28.21 6.91
N PRO A 603 -19.49 -27.38 6.34
CA PRO A 603 -19.79 -25.97 6.09
C PRO A 603 -21.00 -25.75 5.19
N GLU A 604 -21.65 -24.59 5.35
CA GLU A 604 -22.71 -24.14 4.46
C GLU A 604 -22.18 -24.04 3.01
N ASN A 605 -23.04 -24.36 2.03
CA ASN A 605 -22.69 -24.41 0.60
C ASN A 605 -21.68 -25.49 0.17
N LEU A 606 -21.29 -26.41 1.07
CA LEU A 606 -20.58 -27.64 0.73
C LEU A 606 -21.58 -28.79 0.57
N ILE A 607 -21.70 -29.30 -0.65
CA ILE A 607 -22.63 -30.38 -1.02
C ILE A 607 -21.90 -31.72 -0.92
N ARG A 608 -22.40 -32.62 -0.06
CA ARG A 608 -21.94 -34.01 0.07
C ARG A 608 -22.90 -34.94 -0.67
N VAL A 609 -22.39 -35.73 -1.61
CA VAL A 609 -23.16 -36.71 -2.39
C VAL A 609 -22.59 -38.10 -2.18
N HIS A 610 -23.44 -39.03 -1.73
CA HIS A 610 -23.09 -40.45 -1.55
C HIS A 610 -23.73 -41.28 -2.67
N ARG A 611 -22.96 -42.17 -3.32
CA ARG A 611 -23.44 -43.11 -4.36
C ARG A 611 -23.07 -44.56 -4.05
N GLY A 612 -23.87 -45.50 -4.55
CA GLY A 612 -23.60 -46.94 -4.43
C GLY A 612 -24.11 -47.64 -3.16
N GLY A 613 -24.69 -46.90 -2.21
CA GLY A 613 -25.27 -47.43 -0.96
C GLY A 613 -24.24 -48.01 0.04
N GLY A 614 -24.67 -48.23 1.28
CA GLY A 614 -23.84 -48.79 2.37
C GLY A 614 -22.87 -47.80 3.02
N TYR A 615 -21.96 -48.32 3.85
CA TYR A 615 -20.97 -47.53 4.58
C TYR A 615 -19.69 -47.26 3.75
N MET A 616 -19.15 -46.06 3.90
CA MET A 616 -17.85 -45.61 3.38
C MET A 616 -16.71 -45.79 4.39
N ASN A 617 -17.00 -45.87 5.70
CA ASN A 617 -15.99 -46.33 6.66
C ASN A 617 -15.55 -47.74 6.28
N GLY A 618 -14.24 -47.96 6.21
CA GLY A 618 -13.72 -49.26 5.75
C GLY A 618 -13.54 -49.36 4.24
N ALA A 619 -14.02 -48.38 3.47
CA ALA A 619 -14.17 -48.48 2.02
C ALA A 619 -13.50 -47.34 1.25
N ILE A 620 -12.52 -46.65 1.85
CA ILE A 620 -11.74 -45.61 1.15
C ILE A 620 -10.44 -46.23 0.61
N TYR A 621 -10.36 -46.37 -0.71
CA TYR A 621 -9.20 -46.93 -1.42
C TYR A 621 -8.59 -45.93 -2.39
N ARG A 622 -9.45 -45.11 -3.03
CA ARG A 622 -9.04 -44.17 -4.06
C ARG A 622 -9.59 -42.78 -3.80
N VAL A 623 -8.91 -41.77 -4.30
CA VAL A 623 -9.31 -40.37 -4.18
C VAL A 623 -9.10 -39.64 -5.50
N SER A 624 -10.01 -38.73 -5.85
CA SER A 624 -9.92 -37.93 -7.08
C SER A 624 -10.30 -36.48 -6.80
N TYR A 625 -9.60 -35.55 -7.44
CA TYR A 625 -9.90 -34.12 -7.37
C TYR A 625 -10.02 -33.54 -8.77
N ASP A 626 -11.09 -32.78 -9.00
CA ASP A 626 -11.33 -32.04 -10.25
C ASP A 626 -11.49 -32.95 -11.48
N ILE A 627 -12.12 -34.11 -11.27
CA ILE A 627 -12.56 -35.01 -12.34
C ILE A 627 -14.03 -35.32 -12.11
N ASP A 628 -14.83 -35.21 -13.17
CA ASP A 628 -16.15 -35.83 -13.17
C ASP A 628 -15.99 -37.30 -13.59
N THR A 629 -15.93 -38.18 -12.59
CA THR A 629 -15.57 -39.60 -12.78
C THR A 629 -16.68 -40.42 -13.47
N HIS A 630 -17.60 -39.80 -14.20
CA HIS A 630 -18.68 -40.49 -14.91
C HIS A 630 -18.32 -40.89 -16.35
N ASP A 631 -17.18 -40.42 -16.89
CA ASP A 631 -16.74 -40.74 -18.26
C ASP A 631 -15.41 -41.51 -18.36
N GLN A 632 -14.79 -41.92 -17.24
CA GLN A 632 -13.60 -42.77 -17.32
C GLN A 632 -13.93 -44.25 -17.05
N PRO A 633 -13.67 -45.16 -18.01
CA PRO A 633 -13.75 -46.59 -17.74
C PRO A 633 -12.73 -46.95 -16.63
N PRO A 634 -13.00 -48.01 -15.84
CA PRO A 634 -12.05 -48.48 -14.85
C PRO A 634 -10.68 -48.71 -15.51
N MET A 635 -9.64 -48.09 -14.95
CA MET A 635 -8.26 -48.38 -15.35
C MET A 635 -8.03 -49.90 -15.26
N PRO A 636 -7.43 -50.53 -16.27
CA PRO A 636 -7.18 -51.96 -16.26
C PRO A 636 -6.30 -52.31 -15.07
N SER A 637 -6.73 -53.31 -14.30
CA SER A 637 -5.97 -53.92 -13.22
C SER A 637 -4.58 -54.34 -13.73
N ARG A 638 -3.52 -53.91 -13.04
CA ARG A 638 -2.20 -54.54 -13.14
C ARG A 638 -2.05 -55.62 -12.08
#